data_AF-A0A4V1ADH7-F1
#
_entry.id   AF-A0A4V1ADH7-F1
#
_cell.length_a   1.000
_cell.length_b   1.000
_cell.length_c   1.000
_cell.angle_alpha   90.00
_cell.angle_beta   90.00
_cell.angle_gamma   90.00
#
_symmetry.space_group_name_H-M   'P 1'
#
loop_
_entity.id
_entity.type
_entity.pdbx_description
1 polymer ?
#
loop_
_entity_poly.entity_id
_entity_poly.type
_entity_poly.pdbx_seq_one_letter_code
_entity_poly.pdbx_strand_id
1 'polypeptide(L)'
;MVLFTLLTLGGARDACKATMLDFDGEIRILADPGWNGENPDDVLFLEKYLGDVDMLVLSHSTPEYIGAYILLCIKFPMLMSAIPVYATVAVSQLARVSTVEFYRARGVLGPVETALCEVSDVDEWYDKVVLVKFQQNMAMLENRLMLTAYNSGHTLGGAFWLISKRMEKVVYAPTWNHSKDSFLNSASFISPNGNPVASLVRPTTLITGSDLGSPMPHKRRADKFLQLVNATLANGGAVLLPVAISGRFLELLHLIDDHLLHLPGAAIPVYFLLYSGTKVLSYAANLLDWMSSQLIKEYEGIAAELRAYSQVPFEPSKVDLLADPRELIQLPGPKIVFASGLDFASGDLSAQAMQFLCQDEKSTLILTEKTSFASTNTLTASLYHEWYKLAAAKNGGVVEDGVPVPLEKVVSMEEWAAEEELTGRELAAFKERVMSSRRQKLLEKVRDKKNKNILNEDDDDESSSDDAESSDEEKPEHPNTALTTPSATPAAPTGTVDVLKTHEMFVGDYITERLESNKPIDIRVTVKMKPKQAMFPNPIVRKRKFDDYGEVIDMKDFQLADDNNANNKLISESKRKFELNDKGKWGERDERRKGGRRGEEKKLAAKNRLTPQETLNNEVLQKNLDALYKPIRRVALKTIERLLVLQLKIRCGLSYVDLSGLVDLRSLVMIVSVLRPQNLVLLPDPTYAQGHDDTLNGRHLLQAAFEKQKSEQKSKIASDSLLSSTRFSALTTSHRGISKSQQSGMNVILAEQNKCEQVGGDGAGRHQEFEVRLDSQLDTTLKWQKLAGNYRITKVRGELSIYESQLTLNKQHPDSINSQFILKPVSTEGTATHLGSEKPGFGSSLAIGNVRLPELKKNLMALNMDAEFKGEGVLVVNDEIAIKKVSMGAYQGEDTGDLVIDGQIGPLYYKVKNCIKEMLAFV
;
A
#
# COMPACT_ATOMS: atom_id res chain seq x y z
N MET A 1 -1.23 21.82 -13.35
CA MET A 1 -0.81 21.00 -14.52
C MET A 1 -0.20 19.73 -13.98
N VAL A 2 -0.90 18.62 -14.19
CA VAL A 2 -0.44 17.29 -13.79
C VAL A 2 0.04 16.57 -15.05
N LEU A 3 1.30 16.19 -15.05
CA LEU A 3 1.91 15.35 -16.06
C LEU A 3 2.04 13.92 -15.51
N PHE A 4 1.65 12.95 -16.32
CA PHE A 4 1.81 11.53 -16.06
C PHE A 4 2.83 10.97 -17.04
N THR A 5 3.81 10.22 -16.57
CA THR A 5 4.75 9.50 -17.44
C THR A 5 4.94 8.09 -16.93
N LEU A 6 4.69 7.09 -17.78
CA LEU A 6 5.07 5.70 -17.50
C LEU A 6 6.52 5.48 -17.93
N LEU A 7 7.42 5.36 -16.96
CA LEU A 7 8.84 5.13 -17.19
C LEU A 7 9.10 3.64 -17.37
N THR A 8 9.70 3.27 -18.50
CA THR A 8 10.14 1.89 -18.78
C THR A 8 11.43 1.91 -19.56
N LEU A 9 12.28 0.90 -19.41
CA LEU A 9 13.46 0.75 -20.26
C LEU A 9 13.00 0.43 -21.69
N GLY A 10 13.06 1.43 -22.58
CA GLY A 10 12.55 1.36 -23.95
C GLY A 10 13.17 0.21 -24.76
N GLY A 11 12.42 -0.89 -24.88
CA GLY A 11 12.74 -2.08 -25.65
C GLY A 11 11.67 -3.16 -25.43
N ALA A 12 11.68 -4.23 -26.21
CA ALA A 12 10.70 -5.33 -26.15
C ALA A 12 10.69 -6.13 -24.81
N ARG A 13 11.43 -5.68 -23.78
CA ARG A 13 11.70 -6.44 -22.55
C ARG A 13 11.01 -5.92 -21.27
N ASP A 14 10.38 -4.73 -21.28
CA ASP A 14 9.66 -4.15 -20.13
C ASP A 14 10.30 -4.45 -18.75
N ALA A 15 11.63 -4.32 -18.69
CA ALA A 15 12.41 -4.97 -17.64
C ALA A 15 12.32 -4.26 -16.29
N CYS A 16 12.16 -2.94 -16.32
CA CYS A 16 11.91 -2.15 -15.12
C CYS A 16 10.87 -1.08 -15.45
N LYS A 17 9.87 -0.95 -14.57
CA LYS A 17 8.70 -0.09 -14.73
C LYS A 17 8.55 0.82 -13.51
N ALA A 18 8.23 2.09 -13.74
CA ALA A 18 7.89 3.02 -12.67
C ALA A 18 6.92 4.09 -13.20
N THR A 19 6.07 4.63 -12.33
CA THR A 19 5.16 5.72 -12.69
C THR A 19 5.71 7.04 -12.15
N MET A 20 5.78 8.06 -12.99
CA MET A 20 6.14 9.43 -12.58
C MET A 20 4.91 10.33 -12.65
N LEU A 21 4.67 11.08 -11.58
CA LEU A 21 3.66 12.13 -11.50
C LEU A 21 4.36 13.46 -11.23
N ASP A 22 4.19 14.42 -12.12
CA ASP A 22 4.74 15.78 -11.97
C ASP A 22 3.59 16.77 -11.82
N PHE A 23 3.61 17.54 -10.73
CA PHE A 23 2.64 18.57 -10.41
C PHE A 23 3.25 19.97 -10.57
N ASP A 24 2.91 20.64 -11.67
CA ASP A 24 3.35 21.98 -12.07
C ASP A 24 4.87 22.15 -12.24
N GLY A 25 5.65 21.07 -12.36
CA GLY A 25 7.11 21.13 -12.34
C GLY A 25 7.70 21.45 -10.96
N GLU A 26 6.85 21.59 -9.94
CA GLU A 26 7.25 21.92 -8.56
C GLU A 26 7.42 20.67 -7.69
N ILE A 27 6.62 19.63 -7.94
CA ILE A 27 6.60 18.42 -7.12
C ILE A 27 6.58 17.20 -8.03
N ARG A 28 7.59 16.33 -7.93
CA ARG A 28 7.67 15.07 -8.67
C ARG A 28 7.61 13.87 -7.74
N ILE A 29 6.72 12.94 -8.07
CA ILE A 29 6.44 11.73 -7.30
C ILE A 29 6.76 10.52 -8.17
N LEU A 30 7.67 9.68 -7.68
CA LEU A 30 7.94 8.37 -8.26
C LEU A 30 7.09 7.31 -7.54
N ALA A 31 6.28 6.58 -8.28
CA ALA A 31 5.44 5.51 -7.75
C ALA A 31 5.87 4.15 -8.30
N ASP A 32 5.96 3.18 -7.40
CA ASP A 32 6.12 1.74 -7.68
C ASP A 32 7.23 1.37 -8.68
N PRO A 33 8.51 1.49 -8.29
CA PRO A 33 9.62 0.99 -9.09
C PRO A 33 9.67 -0.56 -9.06
N GLY A 34 9.16 -1.19 -10.12
CA GLY A 34 9.18 -2.64 -10.38
C GLY A 34 10.36 -3.12 -11.22
N TRP A 35 10.75 -4.39 -11.06
CA TRP A 35 11.83 -5.05 -11.83
C TRP A 35 11.49 -6.51 -12.15
N ASN A 36 11.75 -6.94 -13.38
CA ASN A 36 11.45 -8.28 -13.90
C ASN A 36 12.40 -9.40 -13.42
N GLY A 37 13.52 -9.03 -12.79
CA GLY A 37 14.44 -10.00 -12.23
C GLY A 37 15.52 -10.54 -13.17
N GLU A 38 15.64 -10.03 -14.40
CA GLU A 38 16.63 -10.53 -15.38
C GLU A 38 18.00 -9.89 -15.19
N ASN A 39 18.11 -8.58 -15.43
CA ASN A 39 19.36 -7.85 -15.33
C ASN A 39 19.28 -6.73 -14.27
N PRO A 40 20.12 -6.74 -13.22
CA PRO A 40 20.11 -5.71 -12.19
C PRO A 40 20.50 -4.31 -12.69
N ASP A 41 21.26 -4.21 -13.78
CA ASP A 41 21.70 -2.93 -14.35
C ASP A 41 20.60 -2.21 -15.13
N ASP A 42 19.48 -2.88 -15.42
CA ASP A 42 18.34 -2.24 -16.08
C ASP A 42 17.80 -1.08 -15.22
N VAL A 43 17.95 -1.14 -13.91
CA VAL A 43 17.52 -0.09 -12.97
C VAL A 43 18.29 1.24 -13.17
N LEU A 44 19.46 1.22 -13.81
CA LEU A 44 20.27 2.43 -14.05
C LEU A 44 19.55 3.47 -14.92
N PHE A 45 18.57 3.09 -15.75
CA PHE A 45 17.86 4.06 -16.58
C PHE A 45 17.10 5.12 -15.77
N LEU A 46 16.75 4.80 -14.51
CA LEU A 46 16.02 5.70 -13.62
C LEU A 46 16.90 6.82 -13.06
N GLU A 47 18.24 6.69 -13.11
CA GLU A 47 19.19 7.67 -12.58
C GLU A 47 18.88 9.11 -13.03
N LYS A 48 18.58 9.28 -14.32
CA LYS A 48 18.30 10.58 -14.94
C LYS A 48 17.06 11.28 -14.39
N TYR A 49 16.16 10.55 -13.72
CA TYR A 49 14.95 11.11 -13.13
C TYR A 49 15.06 11.29 -11.61
N LEU A 50 15.88 10.47 -10.93
CA LEU A 50 15.98 10.48 -9.47
C LEU A 50 16.42 11.83 -8.88
N GLY A 51 17.25 12.60 -9.61
CA GLY A 51 17.74 13.91 -9.14
C GLY A 51 16.63 14.94 -8.92
N ASP A 52 15.49 14.79 -9.61
CA ASP A 52 14.38 15.73 -9.55
C ASP A 52 13.18 15.18 -8.74
N VAL A 53 13.29 13.99 -8.13
CA VAL A 53 12.18 13.35 -7.40
C VAL A 53 12.12 13.86 -5.97
N ASP A 54 10.96 14.37 -5.55
CA ASP A 54 10.75 14.86 -4.18
C ASP A 54 10.27 13.77 -3.23
N MET A 55 9.55 12.76 -3.74
CA MET A 55 9.07 11.65 -2.91
C MET A 55 8.84 10.36 -3.71
N LEU A 56 8.87 9.24 -3.00
CA LEU A 56 8.55 7.92 -3.54
C LEU A 56 7.35 7.31 -2.81
N VAL A 57 6.40 6.71 -3.54
CA VAL A 57 5.26 5.99 -2.95
C VAL A 57 5.25 4.52 -3.40
N LEU A 58 4.97 3.62 -2.45
CA LEU A 58 4.82 2.18 -2.68
C LEU A 58 3.38 1.75 -2.40
N SER A 59 2.73 1.13 -3.37
CA SER A 59 1.32 0.70 -3.30
C SER A 59 1.14 -0.72 -2.79
N HIS A 60 1.94 -1.68 -3.26
CA HIS A 60 1.83 -3.10 -2.91
C HIS A 60 3.19 -3.73 -2.59
N SER A 61 3.17 -4.90 -1.96
CA SER A 61 4.36 -5.65 -1.54
C SER A 61 4.84 -6.68 -2.57
N THR A 62 4.24 -6.77 -3.76
CA THR A 62 4.64 -7.72 -4.81
C THR A 62 5.83 -7.19 -5.61
N PRO A 63 6.72 -8.07 -6.12
CA PRO A 63 7.96 -7.67 -6.81
C PRO A 63 7.75 -6.72 -8.01
N GLU A 64 6.56 -6.74 -8.60
CA GLU A 64 6.19 -5.87 -9.71
C GLU A 64 6.08 -4.37 -9.33
N TYR A 65 5.97 -4.02 -8.04
CA TYR A 65 5.92 -2.63 -7.57
C TYR A 65 7.13 -2.23 -6.71
N ILE A 66 7.78 -3.19 -6.05
CA ILE A 66 8.91 -2.93 -5.14
C ILE A 66 10.24 -3.49 -5.64
N GLY A 67 10.24 -4.29 -6.71
CA GLY A 67 11.40 -5.09 -7.13
C GLY A 67 12.65 -4.27 -7.46
N ALA A 68 12.51 -3.03 -7.95
CA ALA A 68 13.63 -2.14 -8.22
C ALA A 68 14.01 -1.25 -7.04
N TYR A 69 13.16 -1.11 -6.01
CA TYR A 69 13.38 -0.14 -4.92
C TYR A 69 14.72 -0.34 -4.21
N ILE A 70 15.03 -1.55 -3.77
CA ILE A 70 16.29 -1.81 -3.06
C ILE A 70 17.50 -1.73 -3.98
N LEU A 71 17.39 -2.15 -5.24
CA LEU A 71 18.45 -1.97 -6.24
C LEU A 71 18.78 -0.48 -6.47
N LEU A 72 17.76 0.39 -6.56
CA LEU A 72 17.95 1.84 -6.65
C LEU A 72 18.70 2.37 -5.43
N CYS A 73 18.33 1.93 -4.24
CA CYS A 73 18.97 2.31 -2.98
C CYS A 73 20.45 1.88 -2.90
N ILE A 74 20.79 0.71 -3.44
CA ILE A 74 22.17 0.20 -3.44
C ILE A 74 23.03 0.91 -4.50
N LYS A 75 22.47 1.14 -5.70
CA LYS A 75 23.20 1.77 -6.81
C LYS A 75 23.33 3.29 -6.62
N PHE A 76 22.31 3.93 -6.01
CA PHE A 76 22.23 5.38 -5.82
C PHE A 76 21.95 5.79 -4.36
N PRO A 77 22.82 5.41 -3.39
CA PRO A 77 22.54 5.59 -1.96
C PRO A 77 22.41 7.06 -1.54
N MET A 78 23.18 7.96 -2.15
CA MET A 78 23.15 9.40 -1.82
C MET A 78 21.83 10.05 -2.25
N LEU A 79 21.34 9.75 -3.46
CA LEU A 79 20.07 10.27 -3.98
C LEU A 79 18.90 9.69 -3.20
N MET A 80 18.87 8.37 -3.03
CA MET A 80 17.77 7.68 -2.35
C MET A 80 17.70 8.01 -0.85
N SER A 81 18.81 8.38 -0.22
CA SER A 81 18.77 8.82 1.19
C SER A 81 18.16 10.22 1.38
N ALA A 82 18.08 11.04 0.32
CA ALA A 82 17.44 12.35 0.37
C ALA A 82 15.92 12.27 0.12
N ILE A 83 15.47 11.26 -0.63
CA ILE A 83 14.08 11.10 -1.04
C ILE A 83 13.28 10.37 0.05
N PRO A 84 12.23 10.97 0.65
CA PRO A 84 11.33 10.28 1.55
C PRO A 84 10.47 9.25 0.80
N VAL A 85 10.39 8.05 1.36
CA VAL A 85 9.62 6.92 0.80
C VAL A 85 8.42 6.62 1.68
N TYR A 86 7.23 6.53 1.11
CA TYR A 86 5.98 6.28 1.82
C TYR A 86 5.39 4.92 1.44
N ALA A 87 5.02 4.15 2.46
CA ALA A 87 4.33 2.87 2.30
C ALA A 87 3.41 2.60 3.48
N THR A 88 2.46 1.70 3.33
CA THR A 88 1.71 1.21 4.49
C THR A 88 2.58 0.33 5.38
N VAL A 89 2.19 0.18 6.66
CA VAL A 89 2.92 -0.66 7.62
C VAL A 89 3.07 -2.09 7.10
N ALA A 90 1.97 -2.68 6.64
CA ALA A 90 1.94 -4.04 6.13
C ALA A 90 2.74 -4.19 4.82
N VAL A 91 2.68 -3.22 3.90
CA VAL A 91 3.49 -3.25 2.67
C VAL A 91 4.98 -3.22 3.01
N SER A 92 5.44 -2.31 3.88
CA SER A 92 6.87 -2.23 4.26
C SER A 92 7.38 -3.54 4.88
N GLN A 93 6.59 -4.18 5.73
CA GLN A 93 6.99 -5.43 6.40
C GLN A 93 7.03 -6.62 5.43
N LEU A 94 5.97 -6.82 4.64
CA LEU A 94 5.93 -7.92 3.66
C LEU A 94 6.90 -7.70 2.50
N ALA A 95 7.16 -6.44 2.14
CA ALA A 95 8.13 -6.08 1.11
C ALA A 95 9.55 -6.53 1.48
N ARG A 96 9.94 -6.51 2.76
CA ARG A 96 11.23 -7.06 3.22
C ARG A 96 11.37 -8.53 2.83
N VAL A 97 10.37 -9.34 3.17
CA VAL A 97 10.37 -10.78 2.91
C VAL A 97 10.30 -11.05 1.40
N SER A 98 9.41 -10.35 0.69
CA SER A 98 9.25 -10.49 -0.76
C SER A 98 10.52 -10.14 -1.53
N THR A 99 11.20 -9.06 -1.14
CA THR A 99 12.44 -8.64 -1.79
C THR A 99 13.56 -9.65 -1.55
N VAL A 100 13.71 -10.16 -0.32
CA VAL A 100 14.70 -11.19 0.01
C VAL A 100 14.45 -12.46 -0.79
N GLU A 101 13.19 -12.90 -0.86
CA GLU A 101 12.80 -14.07 -1.64
C GLU A 101 13.10 -13.89 -3.13
N PHE A 102 12.64 -12.78 -3.70
CA PHE A 102 12.82 -12.47 -5.12
C PHE A 102 14.29 -12.30 -5.48
N TYR A 103 15.08 -11.59 -4.67
CA TYR A 103 16.50 -11.36 -4.96
C TYR A 103 17.33 -12.64 -4.79
N ARG A 104 16.97 -13.53 -3.86
CA ARG A 104 17.61 -14.85 -3.78
C ARG A 104 17.26 -15.72 -4.97
N ALA A 105 16.00 -15.71 -5.39
CA ALA A 105 15.55 -16.43 -6.57
C ALA A 105 16.26 -15.96 -7.84
N ARG A 106 16.52 -14.66 -7.99
CA ARG A 106 17.23 -14.06 -9.16
C ARG A 106 18.76 -14.00 -9.02
N GLY A 107 19.32 -14.37 -7.87
CA GLY A 107 20.78 -14.44 -7.65
C GLY A 107 21.45 -13.10 -7.31
N VAL A 108 20.66 -12.10 -6.92
CA VAL A 108 21.10 -10.77 -6.44
C VAL A 108 21.44 -10.80 -4.94
N LEU A 109 20.91 -11.77 -4.21
CA LEU A 109 21.08 -11.92 -2.76
C LEU A 109 21.39 -13.38 -2.38
N GLY A 110 22.07 -13.54 -1.25
CA GLY A 110 22.41 -14.83 -0.64
C GLY A 110 23.84 -15.27 -0.97
N PRO A 111 24.17 -16.55 -0.77
CA PRO A 111 25.51 -17.09 -1.02
C PRO A 111 25.78 -17.28 -2.53
N VAL A 112 25.33 -16.38 -3.40
CA VAL A 112 25.53 -16.47 -4.85
C VAL A 112 26.69 -15.58 -5.27
N GLU A 113 27.55 -16.03 -6.18
CA GLU A 113 28.70 -15.25 -6.69
C GLU A 113 28.31 -13.84 -7.19
N THR A 114 27.14 -13.74 -7.83
CA THR A 114 26.55 -12.52 -8.39
C THR A 114 25.84 -11.64 -7.37
N ALA A 115 25.88 -11.99 -6.08
CA ALA A 115 25.19 -11.24 -5.05
C ALA A 115 25.69 -9.79 -4.97
N LEU A 116 24.76 -8.85 -5.06
CA LEU A 116 24.99 -7.40 -4.99
C LEU A 116 24.75 -6.84 -3.58
N CYS A 117 23.87 -7.50 -2.81
CA CYS A 117 23.49 -7.05 -1.47
C CYS A 117 23.26 -8.19 -0.50
N GLU A 118 23.30 -7.85 0.79
CA GLU A 118 22.96 -8.75 1.89
C GLU A 118 21.58 -8.42 2.44
N VAL A 119 21.02 -9.33 3.24
CA VAL A 119 19.71 -9.14 3.88
C VAL A 119 19.69 -7.92 4.81
N SER A 120 20.83 -7.61 5.45
CA SER A 120 20.99 -6.41 6.28
C SER A 120 20.73 -5.13 5.50
N ASP A 121 21.12 -5.07 4.22
CA ASP A 121 20.90 -3.89 3.38
C ASP A 121 19.40 -3.68 3.13
N VAL A 122 18.68 -4.77 2.85
CA VAL A 122 17.23 -4.75 2.65
C VAL A 122 16.53 -4.19 3.89
N ASP A 123 16.89 -4.69 5.08
CA ASP A 123 16.30 -4.22 6.34
C ASP A 123 16.60 -2.74 6.61
N GLU A 124 17.85 -2.30 6.39
CA GLU A 124 18.28 -0.92 6.62
C GLU A 124 17.54 0.10 5.75
N TRP A 125 17.26 -0.24 4.50
CA TRP A 125 16.51 0.63 3.60
C TRP A 125 15.01 0.63 3.91
N TYR A 126 14.40 -0.53 4.19
CA TYR A 126 13.00 -0.56 4.63
C TYR A 126 12.78 0.06 6.02
N ASP A 127 13.82 0.20 6.85
CA ASP A 127 13.77 0.93 8.13
C ASP A 127 13.66 2.46 7.95
N LYS A 128 14.11 2.99 6.80
CA LYS A 128 14.00 4.42 6.44
C LYS A 128 12.65 4.80 5.84
N VAL A 129 11.81 3.81 5.48
CA VAL A 129 10.47 4.05 4.91
C VAL A 129 9.55 4.67 5.94
N VAL A 130 8.86 5.74 5.56
CA VAL A 130 7.83 6.41 6.35
C VAL A 130 6.54 5.58 6.28
N LEU A 131 6.10 5.13 7.45
CA LEU A 131 4.95 4.24 7.58
C LEU A 131 3.64 5.04 7.66
N VAL A 132 2.66 4.64 6.85
CA VAL A 132 1.34 5.28 6.76
C VAL A 132 0.23 4.28 7.11
N LYS A 133 -0.83 4.74 7.77
CA LYS A 133 -2.06 3.96 8.01
C LYS A 133 -3.12 4.28 6.96
N PHE A 134 -4.08 3.38 6.77
CA PHE A 134 -5.24 3.68 5.92
C PHE A 134 -5.99 4.91 6.41
N GLN A 135 -6.43 5.74 5.45
CA GLN A 135 -7.18 6.98 5.65
C GLN A 135 -6.45 8.04 6.50
N GLN A 136 -5.15 7.87 6.73
CA GLN A 136 -4.32 8.89 7.36
C GLN A 136 -3.99 9.97 6.33
N ASN A 137 -4.36 11.22 6.64
CA ASN A 137 -4.03 12.37 5.80
C ASN A 137 -2.65 12.89 6.19
N MET A 138 -1.70 12.79 5.26
CA MET A 138 -0.32 13.25 5.43
C MET A 138 -0.13 14.56 4.68
N ALA A 139 0.06 15.67 5.40
CA ALA A 139 0.38 16.96 4.82
C ALA A 139 1.89 17.08 4.61
N MET A 140 2.34 17.06 3.35
CA MET A 140 3.75 16.97 2.96
C MET A 140 4.21 18.28 2.32
N LEU A 141 5.53 18.49 2.26
CA LEU A 141 6.18 19.62 1.59
C LEU A 141 5.59 20.98 2.03
N GLU A 142 5.56 21.22 3.36
CA GLU A 142 5.00 22.45 3.96
C GLU A 142 3.50 22.65 3.65
N ASN A 143 2.70 21.58 3.74
CA ASN A 143 1.25 21.56 3.45
C ASN A 143 0.88 21.90 1.99
N ARG A 144 1.83 21.80 1.05
CA ARG A 144 1.53 21.99 -0.38
C ARG A 144 0.87 20.78 -1.02
N LEU A 145 1.07 19.59 -0.44
CA LEU A 145 0.52 18.32 -0.93
C LEU A 145 -0.12 17.53 0.20
N MET A 146 -1.29 16.96 -0.05
CA MET A 146 -1.94 15.99 0.83
C MET A 146 -1.86 14.60 0.22
N LEU A 147 -1.31 13.64 0.96
CA LEU A 147 -1.20 12.24 0.58
C LEU A 147 -2.06 11.39 1.52
N THR A 148 -2.93 10.56 0.96
CA THR A 148 -3.81 9.67 1.73
C THR A 148 -3.82 8.27 1.13
N ALA A 149 -3.53 7.24 1.94
CA ALA A 149 -3.58 5.84 1.53
C ALA A 149 -4.97 5.23 1.78
N TYR A 150 -5.52 4.51 0.80
CA TYR A 150 -6.79 3.78 0.91
C TYR A 150 -6.59 2.30 0.62
N ASN A 151 -7.35 1.42 1.28
CA ASN A 151 -7.24 -0.03 1.04
C ASN A 151 -7.59 -0.37 -0.42
N SER A 152 -6.70 -1.10 -1.10
CA SER A 152 -6.91 -1.60 -2.47
C SER A 152 -7.55 -2.99 -2.53
N GLY A 153 -7.50 -3.79 -1.46
CA GLY A 153 -8.05 -5.14 -1.42
C GLY A 153 -7.32 -6.19 -2.28
N HIS A 154 -6.16 -5.85 -2.87
CA HIS A 154 -5.40 -6.76 -3.72
C HIS A 154 -4.32 -7.56 -2.94
N THR A 155 -3.57 -6.91 -2.05
CA THR A 155 -2.56 -7.55 -1.20
C THR A 155 -2.76 -7.11 0.25
N LEU A 156 -2.21 -7.85 1.22
CA LEU A 156 -2.27 -7.44 2.62
C LEU A 156 -1.57 -6.09 2.80
N GLY A 157 -2.32 -5.08 3.24
CA GLY A 157 -1.81 -3.71 3.36
C GLY A 157 -1.72 -2.94 2.05
N GLY A 158 -2.07 -3.54 0.92
CA GLY A 158 -2.06 -2.89 -0.39
C GLY A 158 -2.90 -1.62 -0.37
N ALA A 159 -2.37 -0.56 -0.97
CA ALA A 159 -3.00 0.74 -0.97
C ALA A 159 -3.02 1.39 -2.34
N PHE A 160 -4.12 2.07 -2.64
CA PHE A 160 -4.12 3.11 -3.67
C PHE A 160 -4.00 4.48 -3.01
N TRP A 161 -3.41 5.43 -3.72
CA TRP A 161 -3.04 6.73 -3.18
C TRP A 161 -3.93 7.83 -3.73
N LEU A 162 -4.52 8.62 -2.83
CA LEU A 162 -5.14 9.91 -3.18
C LEU A 162 -4.11 11.01 -2.94
N ILE A 163 -3.74 11.68 -4.01
CA ILE A 163 -2.77 12.77 -4.02
C ILE A 163 -3.54 14.04 -4.35
N SER A 164 -3.60 14.98 -3.41
CA SER A 164 -4.32 16.25 -3.57
C SER A 164 -3.37 17.43 -3.46
N LYS A 165 -3.28 18.23 -4.52
CA LYS A 165 -2.55 19.50 -4.57
C LYS A 165 -3.55 20.61 -4.92
N ARG A 166 -3.79 21.54 -4.00
CA ARG A 166 -4.80 22.61 -4.16
C ARG A 166 -6.18 22.02 -4.51
N MET A 167 -6.64 22.17 -5.76
CA MET A 167 -7.91 21.64 -6.28
C MET A 167 -7.71 20.39 -7.17
N GLU A 168 -6.48 20.06 -7.54
CA GLU A 168 -6.15 18.87 -8.34
C GLU A 168 -6.16 17.63 -7.45
N LYS A 169 -6.93 16.62 -7.85
CA LYS A 169 -7.03 15.32 -7.17
C LYS A 169 -6.65 14.20 -8.11
N VAL A 170 -5.55 13.54 -7.83
CA VAL A 170 -5.05 12.39 -8.58
C VAL A 170 -5.23 11.15 -7.72
N VAL A 171 -5.97 10.17 -8.23
CA VAL A 171 -6.10 8.85 -7.61
C VAL A 171 -5.21 7.88 -8.37
N TYR A 172 -4.16 7.41 -7.73
CA TYR A 172 -3.23 6.42 -8.27
C TYR A 172 -3.57 5.04 -7.69
N ALA A 173 -4.20 4.20 -8.52
CA ALA A 173 -4.72 2.88 -8.15
C ALA A 173 -4.28 1.81 -9.17
N PRO A 174 -2.99 1.41 -9.16
CA PRO A 174 -2.44 0.50 -10.15
C PRO A 174 -3.18 -0.84 -10.15
N THR A 175 -3.37 -1.47 -8.99
CA THR A 175 -4.20 -2.68 -8.87
C THR A 175 -5.09 -2.63 -7.64
N TRP A 176 -6.28 -3.21 -7.77
CA TRP A 176 -7.29 -3.20 -6.72
C TRP A 176 -8.36 -4.27 -6.95
N ASN A 177 -8.97 -4.72 -5.86
CA ASN A 177 -10.07 -5.69 -5.87
C ASN A 177 -11.36 -5.02 -5.39
N HIS A 178 -12.39 -5.01 -6.22
CA HIS A 178 -13.72 -4.54 -5.83
C HIS A 178 -14.49 -5.54 -4.94
N SER A 179 -14.17 -6.83 -5.06
CA SER A 179 -14.86 -7.90 -4.34
C SER A 179 -14.28 -8.10 -2.96
N LYS A 180 -15.09 -8.57 -2.02
CA LYS A 180 -14.63 -8.98 -0.70
C LYS A 180 -14.14 -10.43 -0.80
N ASP A 181 -12.90 -10.66 -0.40
CA ASP A 181 -12.31 -11.99 -0.32
C ASP A 181 -12.53 -12.60 1.08
N SER A 182 -12.16 -13.86 1.30
CA SER A 182 -12.11 -14.45 2.65
C SER A 182 -11.07 -13.73 3.52
N PHE A 183 -9.94 -13.39 2.91
CA PHE A 183 -8.78 -12.83 3.60
C PHE A 183 -8.77 -11.29 3.70
N LEU A 184 -9.21 -10.57 2.66
CA LEU A 184 -9.14 -9.10 2.57
C LEU A 184 -10.52 -8.44 2.38
N ASN A 185 -10.64 -7.20 2.86
CA ASN A 185 -11.79 -6.35 2.55
C ASN A 185 -11.66 -5.76 1.14
N SER A 186 -12.80 -5.45 0.51
CA SER A 186 -12.84 -4.79 -0.80
C SER A 186 -12.15 -3.42 -0.81
N ALA A 187 -11.77 -2.96 -2.00
CA ALA A 187 -11.21 -1.64 -2.23
C ALA A 187 -12.14 -0.52 -1.71
N SER A 188 -11.55 0.50 -1.11
CA SER A 188 -12.28 1.59 -0.43
C SER A 188 -12.87 2.66 -1.38
N PHE A 189 -13.17 2.32 -2.63
CA PHE A 189 -13.86 3.25 -3.56
C PHE A 189 -15.32 3.47 -3.18
N ILE A 190 -15.98 2.39 -2.76
CA ILE A 190 -17.39 2.36 -2.38
C ILE A 190 -17.48 1.94 -0.92
N SER A 191 -18.18 2.76 -0.12
CA SER A 191 -18.51 2.44 1.27
C SER A 191 -19.42 1.20 1.32
N PRO A 192 -19.41 0.40 2.41
CA PRO A 192 -20.34 -0.73 2.58
C PRO A 192 -21.83 -0.38 2.36
N ASN A 193 -22.20 0.89 2.51
CA ASN A 193 -23.55 1.42 2.26
C ASN A 193 -23.86 1.64 0.76
N GLY A 194 -22.97 1.28 -0.16
CA GLY A 194 -23.13 1.44 -1.61
C GLY A 194 -22.84 2.85 -2.13
N ASN A 195 -22.48 3.79 -1.26
CA ASN A 195 -22.16 5.16 -1.63
C ASN A 195 -20.66 5.33 -1.90
N PRO A 196 -20.25 6.09 -2.93
CA PRO A 196 -18.84 6.39 -3.15
C PRO A 196 -18.28 7.25 -2.00
N VAL A 197 -17.00 7.06 -1.69
CA VAL A 197 -16.32 7.88 -0.68
C VAL A 197 -16.21 9.32 -1.17
N ALA A 198 -16.71 10.27 -0.37
CA ALA A 198 -16.85 11.67 -0.79
C ALA A 198 -15.55 12.35 -1.26
N SER A 199 -14.39 11.96 -0.71
CA SER A 199 -13.08 12.48 -1.13
C SER A 199 -12.66 12.01 -2.53
N LEU A 200 -13.14 10.83 -2.96
CA LEU A 200 -12.79 10.16 -4.21
C LEU A 200 -13.80 10.44 -5.34
N VAL A 201 -14.87 11.19 -5.08
CA VAL A 201 -15.85 11.58 -6.11
C VAL A 201 -15.28 12.72 -6.95
N ARG A 202 -15.41 12.59 -8.28
CA ARG A 202 -14.94 13.53 -9.30
C ARG A 202 -13.46 13.92 -9.15
N PRO A 203 -12.52 12.96 -9.13
CA PRO A 203 -11.11 13.30 -9.17
C PRO A 203 -10.76 13.90 -10.53
N THR A 204 -9.73 14.74 -10.57
CA THR A 204 -9.13 15.26 -11.81
C THR A 204 -8.64 14.10 -12.66
N THR A 205 -8.01 13.12 -12.02
CA THR A 205 -7.41 11.98 -12.69
C THR A 205 -7.59 10.71 -11.89
N LEU A 206 -8.00 9.63 -12.54
CA LEU A 206 -7.88 8.27 -12.03
C LEU A 206 -6.89 7.48 -12.89
N ILE A 207 -5.80 7.00 -12.29
CA ILE A 207 -4.82 6.12 -12.93
C ILE A 207 -5.11 4.70 -12.46
N THR A 208 -5.36 3.78 -13.38
CA THR A 208 -5.67 2.40 -13.01
C THR A 208 -5.08 1.37 -13.98
N GLY A 209 -4.80 0.18 -13.44
CA GLY A 209 -4.39 -1.01 -14.18
C GLY A 209 -5.42 -1.47 -15.20
N SER A 210 -4.93 -2.20 -16.20
CA SER A 210 -5.78 -2.89 -17.17
C SER A 210 -5.80 -4.41 -16.97
N ASP A 211 -5.26 -4.90 -15.86
CA ASP A 211 -5.26 -6.30 -15.48
C ASP A 211 -6.63 -6.70 -14.90
N LEU A 212 -7.33 -7.57 -15.63
CA LEU A 212 -8.69 -7.96 -15.31
C LEU A 212 -8.73 -9.34 -14.66
N GLY A 213 -9.47 -9.41 -13.55
CA GLY A 213 -9.81 -10.65 -12.85
C GLY A 213 -11.05 -11.35 -13.41
N SER A 214 -11.29 -12.55 -12.91
CA SER A 214 -12.45 -13.38 -13.25
C SER A 214 -13.78 -12.73 -12.83
N PRO A 215 -14.82 -12.77 -13.69
CA PRO A 215 -16.16 -12.29 -13.36
C PRO A 215 -16.90 -13.21 -12.37
N MET A 216 -16.33 -14.38 -12.04
CA MET A 216 -16.92 -15.32 -11.11
C MET A 216 -16.79 -14.81 -9.65
N PRO A 217 -17.86 -14.90 -8.83
CA PRO A 217 -17.80 -14.54 -7.42
C PRO A 217 -16.70 -15.31 -6.69
N HIS A 218 -15.96 -14.63 -5.81
CA HIS A 218 -14.84 -15.19 -5.04
C HIS A 218 -15.17 -16.54 -4.37
N LYS A 219 -16.30 -16.62 -3.65
CA LYS A 219 -16.75 -17.85 -2.99
C LYS A 219 -16.81 -19.06 -3.94
N ARG A 220 -17.34 -18.88 -5.16
CA ARG A 220 -17.42 -19.97 -6.15
C ARG A 220 -16.04 -20.37 -6.68
N ARG A 221 -15.11 -19.42 -6.81
CA ARG A 221 -13.72 -19.67 -7.21
C ARG A 221 -13.00 -20.47 -6.13
N ALA A 222 -13.15 -20.08 -4.87
CA ALA A 222 -12.61 -20.81 -3.71
C ALA A 222 -13.17 -22.24 -3.61
N ASP A 223 -14.49 -22.41 -3.76
CA ASP A 223 -15.12 -23.75 -3.74
C ASP A 223 -14.56 -24.66 -4.84
N LYS A 224 -14.37 -24.12 -6.05
CA LYS A 224 -13.76 -24.88 -7.16
C LYS A 224 -12.31 -25.23 -6.92
N PHE A 225 -11.52 -24.30 -6.39
CA PHE A 225 -10.13 -24.55 -6.00
C PHE A 225 -10.06 -25.72 -5.01
N LEU A 226 -10.86 -25.68 -3.95
CA LEU A 226 -10.89 -26.74 -2.92
C LEU A 226 -11.39 -28.08 -3.49
N GLN A 227 -12.38 -28.07 -4.39
CA GLN A 227 -12.81 -29.29 -5.10
C GLN A 227 -11.68 -29.91 -5.92
N LEU A 228 -10.84 -29.09 -6.55
CA LEU A 228 -9.71 -29.54 -7.36
C LEU A 228 -8.58 -30.11 -6.51
N VAL A 229 -8.30 -29.45 -5.38
CA VAL A 229 -7.39 -29.96 -4.34
C VAL A 229 -7.88 -31.32 -3.84
N ASN A 230 -9.16 -31.46 -3.49
CA ASN A 230 -9.75 -32.72 -3.04
C ASN A 230 -9.68 -33.83 -4.09
N ALA A 231 -10.01 -33.52 -5.34
CA ALA A 231 -9.93 -34.49 -6.43
C ALA A 231 -8.50 -35.01 -6.63
N THR A 232 -7.50 -34.12 -6.52
CA THR A 232 -6.08 -34.49 -6.66
C THR A 232 -5.61 -35.33 -5.47
N LEU A 233 -5.97 -34.94 -4.25
CA LEU A 233 -5.58 -35.66 -3.03
C LEU A 233 -6.28 -37.03 -2.93
N ALA A 234 -7.53 -37.15 -3.36
CA ALA A 234 -8.27 -38.41 -3.42
C ALA A 234 -7.63 -39.41 -4.41
N ASN A 235 -6.99 -38.92 -5.47
CA ASN A 235 -6.22 -39.73 -6.41
C ASN A 235 -4.83 -40.15 -5.85
N GLY A 236 -4.48 -39.71 -4.64
CA GLY A 236 -3.19 -39.95 -4.01
C GLY A 236 -2.04 -39.14 -4.62
N GLY A 237 -2.35 -38.09 -5.38
CA GLY A 237 -1.39 -37.23 -6.05
C GLY A 237 -0.94 -36.03 -5.23
N ALA A 238 0.08 -35.31 -5.72
CA ALA A 238 0.54 -34.07 -5.12
C ALA A 238 -0.08 -32.84 -5.80
N VAL A 239 -0.46 -31.84 -5.02
CA VAL A 239 -0.87 -30.52 -5.52
C VAL A 239 0.32 -29.57 -5.45
N LEU A 240 0.74 -29.02 -6.59
CA LEU A 240 1.78 -27.99 -6.65
C LEU A 240 1.14 -26.61 -6.87
N LEU A 241 1.45 -25.67 -5.97
CA LEU A 241 0.96 -24.29 -5.97
C LEU A 241 2.14 -23.32 -6.09
N PRO A 242 2.44 -22.78 -7.29
CA PRO A 242 3.37 -21.67 -7.44
C PRO A 242 2.75 -20.40 -6.86
N VAL A 243 3.45 -19.71 -5.97
CA VAL A 243 2.91 -18.55 -5.26
C VAL A 243 3.92 -17.42 -5.11
N ALA A 244 3.41 -16.19 -5.08
CA ALA A 244 4.15 -15.03 -4.57
C ALA A 244 3.91 -14.90 -3.07
N ILE A 245 4.98 -14.92 -2.27
CA ILE A 245 4.93 -14.93 -0.81
C ILE A 245 4.16 -13.75 -0.22
N SER A 246 4.33 -12.56 -0.79
CA SER A 246 3.66 -11.33 -0.36
C SER A 246 2.36 -11.02 -1.13
N GLY A 247 1.96 -11.93 -2.02
CA GLY A 247 0.73 -11.87 -2.82
C GLY A 247 -0.40 -12.67 -2.17
N ARG A 248 -1.03 -13.57 -2.93
CA ARG A 248 -2.20 -14.36 -2.49
C ARG A 248 -1.87 -15.60 -1.68
N PHE A 249 -0.60 -15.88 -1.45
CA PHE A 249 -0.13 -17.00 -0.64
C PHE A 249 -0.85 -17.11 0.73
N LEU A 250 -0.98 -15.99 1.46
CA LEU A 250 -1.60 -15.99 2.79
C LEU A 250 -3.10 -16.35 2.74
N GLU A 251 -3.78 -15.94 1.67
CA GLU A 251 -5.18 -16.30 1.44
C GLU A 251 -5.32 -17.79 1.12
N LEU A 252 -4.50 -18.30 0.20
CA LEU A 252 -4.50 -19.72 -0.17
C LEU A 252 -4.20 -20.62 1.04
N LEU A 253 -3.23 -20.21 1.86
CA LEU A 253 -2.89 -20.92 3.09
C LEU A 253 -4.08 -20.96 4.05
N HIS A 254 -4.76 -19.84 4.25
CA HIS A 254 -5.95 -19.77 5.11
C HIS A 254 -7.09 -20.66 4.56
N LEU A 255 -7.36 -20.61 3.25
CA LEU A 255 -8.38 -21.46 2.62
C LEU A 255 -8.09 -22.96 2.78
N ILE A 256 -6.83 -23.36 2.67
CA ILE A 256 -6.42 -24.77 2.84
C ILE A 256 -6.45 -25.18 4.31
N ASP A 257 -5.98 -24.34 5.25
CA ASP A 257 -6.00 -24.62 6.69
C ASP A 257 -7.44 -24.83 7.19
N ASP A 258 -8.36 -23.93 6.82
CA ASP A 258 -9.77 -24.05 7.18
C ASP A 258 -10.40 -25.32 6.57
N HIS A 259 -10.10 -25.60 5.30
CA HIS A 259 -10.62 -26.77 4.62
C HIS A 259 -10.10 -28.09 5.21
N LEU A 260 -8.81 -28.18 5.55
CA LEU A 260 -8.21 -29.37 6.16
C LEU A 260 -8.75 -29.64 7.57
N LEU A 261 -9.06 -28.59 8.34
CA LEU A 261 -9.67 -28.72 9.67
C LEU A 261 -11.04 -29.40 9.61
N HIS A 262 -11.82 -29.12 8.57
CA HIS A 262 -13.17 -29.64 8.37
C HIS A 262 -13.20 -31.00 7.65
N LEU A 263 -12.07 -31.52 7.19
CA LEU A 263 -12.00 -32.76 6.41
C LEU A 263 -11.82 -33.99 7.32
N PRO A 264 -12.83 -34.88 7.43
CA PRO A 264 -12.70 -36.08 8.26
C PRO A 264 -11.82 -37.13 7.57
N GLY A 265 -10.67 -37.48 8.16
CA GLY A 265 -10.01 -38.76 7.90
C GLY A 265 -8.60 -38.79 7.30
N ALA A 266 -7.89 -37.67 7.13
CA ALA A 266 -6.46 -37.73 6.79
C ALA A 266 -5.69 -36.48 7.26
N ALA A 267 -4.58 -36.67 7.98
CA ALA A 267 -3.60 -35.61 8.21
C ALA A 267 -2.76 -35.46 6.93
N ILE A 268 -3.21 -34.60 6.01
CA ILE A 268 -2.51 -34.33 4.75
C ILE A 268 -1.41 -33.30 5.02
N PRO A 269 -0.14 -33.60 4.72
CA PRO A 269 0.96 -32.67 4.97
C PRO A 269 0.92 -31.50 3.98
N VAL A 270 1.21 -30.30 4.50
CA VAL A 270 1.37 -29.07 3.74
C VAL A 270 2.83 -28.66 3.80
N TYR A 271 3.50 -28.66 2.65
CA TYR A 271 4.93 -28.38 2.53
C TYR A 271 5.20 -26.99 1.95
N PHE A 272 6.16 -26.28 2.55
CA PHE A 272 6.63 -24.99 2.05
C PHE A 272 8.04 -25.09 1.47
N LEU A 273 8.20 -24.56 0.26
CA LEU A 273 9.48 -24.36 -0.42
C LEU A 273 9.70 -22.86 -0.65
N LEU A 274 10.27 -22.21 0.37
CA LEU A 274 10.51 -20.76 0.42
C LEU A 274 11.97 -20.51 0.87
N TYR A 275 12.66 -19.54 0.27
CA TYR A 275 14.02 -19.15 0.68
C TYR A 275 14.03 -18.45 2.04
N SER A 276 12.98 -17.69 2.32
CA SER A 276 12.76 -16.92 3.56
C SER A 276 12.16 -17.73 4.72
N GLY A 277 11.98 -19.04 4.55
CA GLY A 277 11.48 -19.94 5.58
C GLY A 277 10.06 -19.58 6.06
N THR A 278 9.82 -19.62 7.37
CA THR A 278 8.50 -19.34 7.97
C THR A 278 8.30 -17.87 8.37
N LYS A 279 9.25 -16.97 8.05
CA LYS A 279 9.19 -15.57 8.49
C LYS A 279 7.92 -14.85 8.03
N VAL A 280 7.42 -15.13 6.82
CA VAL A 280 6.19 -14.48 6.33
C VAL A 280 5.00 -14.73 7.24
N LEU A 281 4.92 -15.91 7.86
CA LEU A 281 3.85 -16.27 8.79
C LEU A 281 3.95 -15.45 10.07
N SER A 282 5.17 -15.26 10.59
CA SER A 282 5.41 -14.40 11.75
C SER A 282 5.06 -12.93 11.48
N TYR A 283 5.31 -12.42 10.27
CA TYR A 283 4.86 -11.08 9.87
C TYR A 283 3.34 -11.02 9.77
N ALA A 284 2.70 -11.99 9.08
CA ALA A 284 1.25 -12.03 8.91
C ALA A 284 0.51 -12.08 10.25
N ALA A 285 1.00 -12.88 11.21
CA ALA A 285 0.42 -12.98 12.56
C ALA A 285 0.40 -11.63 13.30
N ASN A 286 1.35 -10.73 13.03
CA ASN A 286 1.39 -9.39 13.63
C ASN A 286 0.53 -8.35 12.87
N LEU A 287 0.01 -8.70 11.70
CA LEU A 287 -0.74 -7.80 10.81
C LEU A 287 -2.24 -8.11 10.76
N LEU A 288 -2.78 -8.75 11.80
CA LEU A 288 -4.19 -9.13 11.86
C LEU A 288 -5.16 -7.95 11.69
N ASP A 289 -4.81 -6.78 12.21
CA ASP A 289 -5.59 -5.54 12.08
C ASP A 289 -5.79 -5.09 10.62
N TRP A 290 -4.95 -5.58 9.70
CA TRP A 290 -5.00 -5.25 8.27
C TRP A 290 -5.81 -6.26 7.44
N MET A 291 -6.28 -7.35 8.05
CA MET A 291 -7.05 -8.40 7.40
C MET A 291 -8.56 -8.10 7.38
N SER A 292 -9.35 -8.99 6.78
CA SER A 292 -10.80 -8.83 6.73
C SER A 292 -11.41 -8.86 8.14
N SER A 293 -12.41 -8.01 8.37
CA SER A 293 -13.13 -7.98 9.65
C SER A 293 -13.90 -9.27 9.94
N GLN A 294 -14.13 -10.09 8.91
CA GLN A 294 -14.75 -11.39 9.05
C GLN A 294 -13.76 -12.43 9.57
N LEU A 295 -12.56 -12.47 9.00
CA LEU A 295 -11.48 -13.34 9.45
C LEU A 295 -11.14 -13.10 10.92
N ILE A 296 -11.04 -11.83 11.32
CA ILE A 296 -10.77 -11.45 12.72
C ILE A 296 -11.85 -12.02 13.65
N LYS A 297 -13.13 -11.87 13.30
CA LYS A 297 -14.25 -12.38 14.10
C LYS A 297 -14.28 -13.91 14.17
N GLU A 298 -13.97 -14.58 13.07
CA GLU A 298 -13.92 -16.05 13.01
C GLU A 298 -12.84 -16.57 13.97
N TYR A 299 -11.63 -16.01 13.94
CA TYR A 299 -10.56 -16.41 14.85
C TYR A 299 -10.81 -15.99 16.31
N GLU A 300 -11.39 -14.81 16.55
CA GLU A 300 -11.84 -14.42 17.91
C GLU A 300 -12.89 -15.39 18.46
N GLY A 301 -13.81 -15.86 17.61
CA GLY A 301 -14.80 -16.87 17.96
C GLY A 301 -14.18 -18.21 18.34
N ILE A 302 -13.26 -18.72 17.50
CA ILE A 302 -12.52 -19.97 17.76
C ILE A 302 -11.72 -19.86 19.07
N ALA A 303 -11.05 -18.73 19.30
CA ALA A 303 -10.29 -18.48 20.52
C ALA A 303 -11.18 -18.48 21.78
N ALA A 304 -12.41 -17.97 21.66
CA ALA A 304 -13.38 -17.94 22.76
C ALA A 304 -13.95 -19.33 23.09
N GLU A 305 -14.22 -20.17 22.09
CA GLU A 305 -14.81 -21.51 22.29
C GLU A 305 -13.82 -22.54 22.85
N LEU A 306 -12.56 -22.54 22.37
CA LEU A 306 -11.61 -23.61 22.72
C LEU A 306 -10.85 -23.42 24.04
N ARG A 307 -11.06 -22.33 24.80
CA ARG A 307 -10.28 -21.98 26.03
C ARG A 307 -8.75 -22.11 25.88
N ALA A 308 -8.25 -22.11 24.64
CA ALA A 308 -6.85 -22.24 24.31
C ALA A 308 -6.39 -20.90 23.76
N TYR A 309 -5.61 -20.17 24.55
CA TYR A 309 -4.85 -18.98 24.15
C TYR A 309 -3.81 -19.25 23.02
N SER A 310 -3.94 -20.37 22.29
CA SER A 310 -2.84 -20.98 21.52
C SER A 310 -3.08 -21.05 20.01
N GLN A 311 -4.26 -20.74 19.48
CA GLN A 311 -4.48 -20.78 18.03
C GLN A 311 -4.44 -19.38 17.46
N VAL A 312 -3.23 -18.82 17.39
CA VAL A 312 -2.99 -17.62 16.57
C VAL A 312 -3.05 -18.03 15.09
N PRO A 313 -3.69 -17.23 14.23
CA PRO A 313 -3.66 -17.48 12.80
C PRO A 313 -2.22 -17.40 12.26
N PHE A 314 -1.93 -18.19 11.23
CA PHE A 314 -0.59 -18.28 10.62
C PHE A 314 0.51 -18.78 11.58
N GLU A 315 0.20 -19.79 12.39
CA GLU A 315 1.22 -20.42 13.23
C GLU A 315 2.17 -21.29 12.39
N PRO A 316 3.50 -21.14 12.51
CA PRO A 316 4.45 -21.97 11.79
C PRO A 316 4.28 -23.48 12.06
N SER A 317 3.86 -23.87 13.27
CA SER A 317 3.72 -25.27 13.70
C SER A 317 2.74 -26.11 12.87
N LYS A 318 1.84 -25.47 12.10
CA LYS A 318 0.85 -26.13 11.25
C LYS A 318 1.40 -26.57 9.89
N VAL A 319 2.64 -26.19 9.56
CA VAL A 319 3.19 -26.35 8.22
C VAL A 319 4.56 -27.01 8.30
N ASP A 320 4.87 -27.90 7.37
CA ASP A 320 6.20 -28.49 7.26
C ASP A 320 7.08 -27.70 6.28
N LEU A 321 8.18 -27.14 6.78
CA LEU A 321 9.18 -26.48 5.92
C LEU A 321 10.10 -27.53 5.31
N LEU A 322 10.39 -27.43 4.01
CA LEU A 322 11.37 -28.29 3.34
C LEU A 322 12.64 -27.49 3.02
N ALA A 323 13.80 -28.08 3.30
CA ALA A 323 15.10 -27.43 3.07
C ALA A 323 15.62 -27.61 1.65
N ASP A 324 15.32 -28.76 1.03
CA ASP A 324 15.64 -29.08 -0.36
C ASP A 324 14.43 -29.59 -1.14
N PRO A 325 14.17 -29.07 -2.36
CA PRO A 325 13.09 -29.57 -3.22
C PRO A 325 13.23 -31.07 -3.58
N ARG A 326 14.44 -31.64 -3.48
CA ARG A 326 14.71 -33.07 -3.73
C ARG A 326 14.05 -33.99 -2.71
N GLU A 327 13.75 -33.49 -1.51
CA GLU A 327 13.05 -34.24 -0.46
C GLU A 327 11.63 -34.64 -0.90
N LEU A 328 11.03 -33.91 -1.85
CA LEU A 328 9.71 -34.22 -2.40
C LEU A 328 9.61 -35.63 -3.02
N ILE A 329 10.71 -36.16 -3.56
CA ILE A 329 10.77 -37.53 -4.13
C ILE A 329 10.68 -38.58 -3.01
N GLN A 330 11.23 -38.27 -1.83
CA GLN A 330 11.29 -39.19 -0.69
C GLN A 330 9.97 -39.26 0.08
N LEU A 331 9.03 -38.35 -0.21
CA LEU A 331 7.75 -38.20 0.47
C LEU A 331 6.60 -38.70 -0.43
N PRO A 332 6.35 -40.02 -0.52
CA PRO A 332 5.26 -40.57 -1.31
C PRO A 332 3.90 -40.31 -0.66
N GLY A 333 2.85 -40.19 -1.48
CA GLY A 333 1.48 -40.00 -1.04
C GLY A 333 0.89 -38.60 -1.30
N PRO A 334 -0.37 -38.38 -0.88
CA PRO A 334 -1.09 -37.13 -1.09
C PRO A 334 -0.47 -36.01 -0.26
N LYS A 335 -0.16 -34.88 -0.90
CA LYS A 335 0.50 -33.73 -0.27
C LYS A 335 0.17 -32.44 -1.01
N ILE A 336 0.24 -31.32 -0.30
CA ILE A 336 0.08 -29.98 -0.85
C ILE A 336 1.43 -29.27 -0.74
N VAL A 337 1.92 -28.68 -1.83
CA VAL A 337 3.24 -28.03 -1.88
C VAL A 337 3.08 -26.60 -2.35
N PHE A 338 3.38 -25.64 -1.48
CA PHE A 338 3.55 -24.24 -1.83
C PHE A 338 4.99 -23.98 -2.22
N ALA A 339 5.22 -23.49 -3.43
CA ALA A 339 6.55 -23.21 -3.95
C ALA A 339 6.68 -21.75 -4.37
N SER A 340 7.75 -21.12 -3.91
CA SER A 340 8.06 -19.73 -4.24
C SER A 340 8.43 -19.55 -5.72
N GLY A 341 7.82 -18.54 -6.34
CA GLY A 341 8.07 -18.12 -7.73
C GLY A 341 6.88 -18.40 -8.64
N LEU A 342 6.21 -17.34 -9.10
CA LEU A 342 5.06 -17.45 -10.01
C LEU A 342 5.48 -17.75 -11.45
N ASP A 343 6.68 -17.35 -11.87
CA ASP A 343 7.10 -17.35 -13.29
C ASP A 343 7.84 -18.62 -13.73
N PHE A 344 8.14 -19.52 -12.79
CA PHE A 344 9.05 -20.67 -12.98
C PHE A 344 10.39 -20.24 -13.60
N ALA A 345 10.90 -19.09 -13.19
CA ALA A 345 12.15 -18.56 -13.69
C ALA A 345 13.35 -19.38 -13.18
N SER A 346 14.50 -19.19 -13.81
CA SER A 346 15.75 -19.81 -13.35
C SER A 346 16.08 -19.38 -11.92
N GLY A 347 16.17 -20.35 -11.01
CA GLY A 347 16.39 -20.12 -9.59
C GLY A 347 15.12 -20.03 -8.74
N ASP A 348 13.93 -20.09 -9.33
CA ASP A 348 12.69 -20.24 -8.57
C ASP A 348 12.57 -21.66 -7.98
N LEU A 349 12.02 -21.76 -6.77
CA LEU A 349 11.78 -23.06 -6.12
C LEU A 349 10.61 -23.80 -6.76
N SER A 350 9.65 -23.07 -7.33
CA SER A 350 8.54 -23.64 -8.12
C SER A 350 9.04 -24.37 -9.36
N ALA A 351 10.07 -23.86 -10.05
CA ALA A 351 10.69 -24.52 -11.20
C ALA A 351 11.32 -25.85 -10.79
N GLN A 352 12.05 -25.88 -9.68
CA GLN A 352 12.64 -27.12 -9.14
C GLN A 352 11.56 -28.12 -8.69
N ALA A 353 10.52 -27.66 -7.99
CA ALA A 353 9.40 -28.50 -7.58
C ALA A 353 8.67 -29.12 -8.78
N MET A 354 8.51 -28.35 -9.87
CA MET A 354 7.90 -28.84 -11.11
C MET A 354 8.72 -29.98 -11.74
N GLN A 355 10.06 -29.93 -11.70
CA GLN A 355 10.91 -31.02 -12.22
C GLN A 355 10.66 -32.36 -11.53
N PHE A 356 10.40 -32.34 -10.22
CA PHE A 356 10.29 -33.55 -9.40
C PHE A 356 8.86 -34.08 -9.32
N LEU A 357 7.85 -33.20 -9.31
CA LEU A 357 6.45 -33.60 -9.13
C LEU A 357 5.71 -33.81 -10.45
N CYS A 358 5.99 -33.01 -11.48
CA CYS A 358 5.18 -32.99 -12.69
C CYS A 358 5.56 -34.07 -13.73
N GLN A 359 6.28 -35.11 -13.31
CA GLN A 359 6.50 -36.34 -14.10
C GLN A 359 5.42 -37.40 -13.83
N ASP A 360 4.68 -37.25 -12.72
CA ASP A 360 3.61 -38.15 -12.30
C ASP A 360 2.24 -37.62 -12.74
N GLU A 361 1.49 -38.47 -13.44
CA GLU A 361 0.14 -38.18 -13.97
C GLU A 361 -0.88 -37.92 -12.86
N LYS A 362 -0.62 -38.41 -11.64
CA LYS A 362 -1.49 -38.17 -10.48
C LYS A 362 -1.35 -36.77 -9.90
N SER A 363 -0.23 -36.11 -10.15
CA SER A 363 0.03 -34.78 -9.61
C SER A 363 -0.66 -33.71 -10.43
N THR A 364 -1.13 -32.66 -9.78
CA THR A 364 -1.79 -31.52 -10.44
C THR A 364 -1.07 -30.22 -10.12
N LEU A 365 -0.70 -29.47 -11.15
CA LEU A 365 -0.25 -28.09 -11.07
C LEU A 365 -1.47 -27.16 -11.14
N ILE A 366 -1.68 -26.36 -10.10
CA ILE A 366 -2.78 -25.39 -10.05
C ILE A 366 -2.18 -23.98 -10.08
N LEU A 367 -2.44 -23.26 -11.16
CA LEU A 367 -2.08 -21.85 -11.31
C LEU A 367 -3.18 -20.98 -10.69
N THR A 368 -2.81 -20.13 -9.74
CA THR A 368 -3.75 -19.25 -9.03
C THR A 368 -3.74 -17.80 -9.52
N GLU A 369 -2.67 -17.40 -10.20
CA GLU A 369 -2.44 -16.04 -10.67
C GLU A 369 -1.83 -16.07 -12.08
N LYS A 370 -2.01 -14.98 -12.83
CA LYS A 370 -1.28 -14.75 -14.09
C LYS A 370 0.11 -14.18 -13.77
N THR A 371 1.05 -14.29 -14.71
CA THR A 371 2.37 -13.67 -14.55
C THR A 371 2.26 -12.14 -14.51
N SER A 372 2.99 -11.50 -13.61
CA SER A 372 3.10 -10.04 -13.48
C SER A 372 4.12 -9.41 -14.42
N PHE A 373 4.89 -10.24 -15.13
CA PHE A 373 5.97 -9.83 -16.03
C PHE A 373 5.88 -10.61 -17.34
N ALA A 374 4.77 -10.44 -18.08
CA ALA A 374 4.51 -11.10 -19.36
C ALA A 374 5.42 -10.62 -20.51
N SER A 375 6.72 -10.44 -20.25
CA SER A 375 7.73 -10.44 -21.30
C SER A 375 7.62 -11.74 -22.11
N THR A 376 7.99 -11.68 -23.39
CA THR A 376 7.58 -12.61 -24.45
C THR A 376 8.06 -14.07 -24.34
N ASN A 377 8.46 -14.59 -23.17
CA ASN A 377 8.94 -15.98 -23.01
C ASN A 377 8.69 -16.64 -21.63
N THR A 378 7.85 -16.11 -20.73
CA THR A 378 7.65 -16.75 -19.42
C THR A 378 6.89 -18.08 -19.53
N LEU A 379 7.34 -19.10 -18.79
CA LEU A 379 6.73 -20.44 -18.80
C LEU A 379 5.29 -20.39 -18.30
N THR A 380 5.00 -19.57 -17.29
CA THR A 380 3.65 -19.40 -16.73
C THR A 380 2.65 -18.87 -17.74
N ALA A 381 3.03 -17.88 -18.56
CA ALA A 381 2.17 -17.39 -19.64
C ALA A 381 1.90 -18.50 -20.68
N SER A 382 2.92 -19.29 -21.01
CA SER A 382 2.78 -20.45 -21.91
C SER A 382 1.82 -21.51 -21.36
N LEU A 383 1.96 -21.85 -20.07
CA LEU A 383 1.08 -22.81 -19.38
C LEU A 383 -0.35 -22.31 -19.29
N TYR A 384 -0.55 -21.03 -18.96
CA TYR A 384 -1.88 -20.42 -18.94
C TYR A 384 -2.57 -20.49 -20.31
N HIS A 385 -1.86 -20.15 -21.38
CA HIS A 385 -2.41 -20.20 -22.75
C HIS A 385 -2.76 -21.63 -23.18
N GLU A 386 -1.93 -22.61 -22.80
CA GLU A 386 -2.17 -24.02 -23.08
C GLU A 386 -3.39 -24.54 -22.32
N TRP A 387 -3.51 -24.21 -21.03
CA TRP A 387 -4.71 -24.48 -20.25
C TRP A 387 -5.94 -23.84 -20.90
N TYR A 388 -5.87 -22.57 -21.30
CA TYR A 388 -6.98 -21.84 -21.91
C TYR A 388 -7.49 -22.54 -23.18
N LYS A 389 -6.58 -22.95 -24.08
CA LYS A 389 -6.92 -23.69 -25.30
C LYS A 389 -7.57 -25.04 -25.02
N LEU A 390 -6.99 -25.82 -24.11
CA LEU A 390 -7.47 -27.17 -23.82
C LEU A 390 -8.77 -27.16 -23.02
N ALA A 391 -8.93 -26.20 -22.11
CA ALA A 391 -10.19 -25.97 -21.39
C ALA A 391 -11.30 -25.55 -22.37
N ALA A 392 -11.01 -24.65 -23.32
CA ALA A 392 -11.94 -24.27 -24.36
C ALA A 392 -12.38 -25.49 -25.21
N ALA A 393 -11.45 -26.36 -25.59
CA ALA A 393 -11.75 -27.57 -26.35
C ALA A 393 -12.66 -28.54 -25.58
N LYS A 394 -12.45 -28.70 -24.28
CA LYS A 394 -13.23 -29.61 -23.42
C LYS A 394 -14.67 -29.13 -23.18
N ASN A 395 -14.89 -27.82 -23.11
CA ASN A 395 -16.18 -27.21 -22.77
C ASN A 395 -16.92 -26.59 -23.96
N GLY A 396 -16.61 -26.99 -25.20
CA GLY A 396 -17.31 -26.51 -26.39
C GLY A 396 -17.11 -25.03 -26.70
N GLY A 397 -15.93 -24.48 -26.37
CA GLY A 397 -15.53 -23.11 -26.67
C GLY A 397 -15.66 -22.12 -25.52
N VAL A 398 -16.31 -22.49 -24.41
CA VAL A 398 -16.43 -21.63 -23.22
C VAL A 398 -15.38 -22.03 -22.18
N VAL A 399 -14.42 -21.14 -21.93
CA VAL A 399 -13.42 -21.35 -20.89
C VAL A 399 -14.04 -21.04 -19.53
N GLU A 400 -13.92 -21.98 -18.61
CA GLU A 400 -14.36 -21.84 -17.23
C GLU A 400 -13.21 -22.13 -16.27
N ASP A 401 -13.09 -21.32 -15.22
CA ASP A 401 -12.07 -21.50 -14.18
C ASP A 401 -12.23 -22.85 -13.47
N GLY A 402 -11.11 -23.47 -13.09
CA GLY A 402 -11.08 -24.73 -12.32
C GLY A 402 -11.33 -25.99 -13.13
N VAL A 403 -11.20 -25.94 -14.45
CA VAL A 403 -11.25 -27.15 -15.30
C VAL A 403 -9.87 -27.83 -15.28
N PRO A 404 -9.76 -29.09 -14.83
CA PRO A 404 -8.52 -29.84 -14.91
C PRO A 404 -8.34 -30.44 -16.32
N VAL A 405 -7.14 -30.29 -16.84
CA VAL A 405 -6.73 -30.72 -18.19
C VAL A 405 -5.43 -31.52 -18.08
N PRO A 406 -5.25 -32.63 -18.82
CA PRO A 406 -3.97 -33.31 -18.89
C PRO A 406 -2.94 -32.46 -19.64
N LEU A 407 -1.79 -32.21 -19.02
CA LEU A 407 -0.64 -31.53 -19.61
C LEU A 407 0.41 -32.56 -20.03
N GLU A 408 0.68 -32.62 -21.33
CA GLU A 408 1.80 -33.39 -21.89
C GLU A 408 2.67 -32.45 -22.73
N LYS A 409 3.80 -32.02 -22.15
CA LYS A 409 4.68 -31.03 -22.77
C LYS A 409 6.14 -31.35 -22.54
N VAL A 410 6.95 -31.05 -23.55
CA VAL A 410 8.41 -31.04 -23.40
C VAL A 410 8.86 -29.60 -23.19
N VAL A 411 9.39 -29.30 -22.00
CA VAL A 411 9.94 -27.99 -21.68
C VAL A 411 11.46 -28.04 -21.85
N SER A 412 12.01 -27.11 -22.63
CA SER A 412 13.46 -26.96 -22.75
C SER A 412 14.01 -26.33 -21.47
N MET A 413 15.03 -26.97 -20.91
CA MET A 413 15.68 -26.58 -19.64
C MET A 413 16.94 -25.75 -19.90
N GLU A 414 17.14 -25.34 -21.14
CA GLU A 414 18.34 -24.68 -21.63
C GLU A 414 18.71 -23.39 -20.89
N GLU A 415 17.71 -22.65 -20.41
CA GLU A 415 17.87 -21.36 -19.72
C GLU A 415 17.93 -21.52 -18.20
N TRP A 416 17.73 -22.73 -17.67
CA TRP A 416 17.73 -22.96 -16.23
C TRP A 416 19.16 -23.11 -15.72
N ALA A 417 19.45 -22.44 -14.61
CA ALA A 417 20.75 -22.52 -13.95
C ALA A 417 20.78 -23.65 -12.92
N ALA A 418 21.88 -24.39 -12.90
CA ALA A 418 22.25 -25.26 -11.79
C ALA A 418 23.12 -24.48 -10.80
N GLU A 419 22.94 -24.75 -9.50
CA GLU A 419 23.77 -24.17 -8.43
C GLU A 419 24.92 -25.14 -8.09
N GLU A 420 26.17 -24.71 -8.31
CA GLU A 420 27.40 -25.45 -7.98
C GLU A 420 28.20 -24.71 -6.90
N GLU A 421 28.83 -25.43 -5.96
CA GLU A 421 29.64 -24.80 -4.91
C GLU A 421 30.92 -24.15 -5.50
N LEU A 422 31.25 -22.92 -5.07
CA LEU A 422 32.50 -22.25 -5.47
C LEU A 422 33.71 -22.97 -4.88
N THR A 423 34.77 -23.13 -5.67
CA THR A 423 36.03 -23.73 -5.22
C THR A 423 37.25 -22.90 -5.63
N GLY A 424 38.35 -23.06 -4.89
CA GLY A 424 39.64 -22.45 -5.24
C GLY A 424 39.68 -20.91 -5.09
N ARG A 425 40.15 -20.22 -6.15
CA ARG A 425 40.41 -18.77 -6.13
C ARG A 425 39.14 -17.91 -6.11
N GLU A 426 38.08 -18.36 -6.77
CA GLU A 426 36.79 -17.65 -6.83
C GLU A 426 36.16 -17.52 -5.43
N LEU A 427 36.22 -18.60 -4.63
CA LEU A 427 35.75 -18.61 -3.24
C LEU A 427 36.50 -17.59 -2.38
N ALA A 428 37.83 -17.52 -2.51
CA ALA A 428 38.65 -16.59 -1.74
C ALA A 428 38.31 -15.14 -2.09
N ALA A 429 38.22 -14.83 -3.39
CA ALA A 429 37.85 -13.50 -3.87
C ALA A 429 36.44 -13.09 -3.42
N PHE A 430 35.47 -14.01 -3.47
CA PHE A 430 34.11 -13.76 -3.01
C PHE A 430 34.06 -13.46 -1.50
N LYS A 431 34.70 -14.29 -0.67
CA LYS A 431 34.76 -14.07 0.78
C LYS A 431 35.43 -12.75 1.14
N GLU A 432 36.52 -12.40 0.45
CA GLU A 432 37.19 -11.12 0.64
C GLU A 432 36.30 -9.93 0.27
N ARG A 433 35.54 -10.02 -0.84
CA ARG A 433 34.57 -8.99 -1.25
C ARG A 433 33.46 -8.79 -0.21
N VAL A 434 32.89 -9.89 0.29
CA VAL A 434 31.83 -9.82 1.32
C VAL A 434 32.38 -9.26 2.63
N MET A 435 33.55 -9.73 3.08
CA MET A 435 34.16 -9.26 4.33
C MET A 435 34.59 -7.79 4.26
N SER A 436 35.14 -7.35 3.13
CA SER A 436 35.49 -5.94 2.91
C SER A 436 34.25 -5.05 2.92
N SER A 437 33.16 -5.46 2.24
CA SER A 437 31.88 -4.75 2.27
C SER A 437 31.30 -4.66 3.69
N ARG A 438 31.26 -5.77 4.44
CA ARG A 438 30.82 -5.78 5.86
C ARG A 438 31.68 -4.85 6.72
N ARG A 439 33.01 -4.85 6.53
CA ARG A 439 33.94 -3.98 7.27
C ARG A 439 33.70 -2.50 6.95
N GLN A 440 33.50 -2.15 5.68
CA GLN A 440 33.21 -0.78 5.26
C GLN A 440 31.90 -0.27 5.90
N LYS A 441 30.83 -1.06 5.84
CA LYS A 441 29.54 -0.70 6.47
C LYS A 441 29.64 -0.54 7.99
N LEU A 442 30.41 -1.39 8.65
CA LEU A 442 30.66 -1.24 10.09
C LEU A 442 31.40 0.06 10.41
N LEU A 443 32.39 0.44 9.61
CA LEU A 443 33.12 1.71 9.75
C LEU A 443 32.19 2.92 9.52
N GLU A 444 31.33 2.87 8.50
CA GLU A 444 30.33 3.91 8.22
C GLU A 444 29.33 4.06 9.38
N LYS A 445 28.78 2.96 9.90
CA LYS A 445 27.90 3.00 11.08
C LYS A 445 28.58 3.56 12.33
N VAL A 446 29.85 3.26 12.53
CA VAL A 446 30.63 3.83 13.63
C VAL A 446 30.82 5.33 13.42
N ARG A 447 31.07 5.78 12.18
CA ARG A 447 31.18 7.20 11.83
C ARG A 447 29.87 7.93 12.04
N ASP A 448 28.75 7.39 11.56
CA ASP A 448 27.43 8.01 11.75
C ASP A 448 27.03 8.11 13.21
N LYS A 449 27.36 7.09 14.02
CA LYS A 449 27.11 7.12 15.45
C LYS A 449 27.99 8.17 16.15
N LYS A 450 29.24 8.34 15.73
CA LYS A 450 30.11 9.42 16.21
C LYS A 450 29.54 10.79 15.83
N ASN A 451 29.15 10.99 14.57
CA ASN A 451 28.56 12.24 14.10
C ASN A 451 27.25 12.58 14.86
N LYS A 452 26.39 11.58 15.10
CA LYS A 452 25.16 11.77 15.89
C LYS A 452 25.44 12.07 17.37
N ASN A 453 26.50 11.50 17.94
CA ASN A 453 26.91 11.83 19.30
C ASN A 453 27.45 13.26 19.38
N ILE A 454 28.28 13.69 18.43
CA ILE A 454 28.79 15.07 18.35
C ILE A 454 27.64 16.07 18.21
N LEU A 455 26.70 15.82 17.29
CA LEU A 455 25.52 16.67 17.08
C LEU A 455 24.58 16.76 18.30
N ASN A 456 24.61 15.76 19.19
CA ASN A 456 23.83 15.79 20.44
C ASN A 456 24.64 16.39 21.61
N GLU A 457 25.96 16.52 21.48
CA GLU A 457 26.84 17.18 22.46
C GLU A 457 26.87 18.70 22.25
N ASP A 458 26.49 19.20 21.07
CA ASP A 458 26.39 20.64 20.76
C ASP A 458 25.17 21.37 21.41
N ASP A 459 24.31 20.66 22.16
CA ASP A 459 23.23 21.26 22.98
C ASP A 459 23.64 21.53 24.44
N ASP A 460 24.86 21.15 24.84
CA ASP A 460 25.46 21.47 26.15
C ASP A 460 26.83 22.12 25.94
N ASP A 461 26.85 23.46 25.80
CA ASP A 461 28.06 24.28 25.82
C ASP A 461 28.90 23.99 27.09
N GLU A 462 30.06 23.33 26.95
CA GLU A 462 31.28 23.70 27.69
C GLU A 462 32.55 23.22 26.96
N SER A 463 33.42 24.18 26.66
CA SER A 463 34.62 24.05 25.83
C SER A 463 35.67 23.10 26.39
N SER A 464 36.34 22.36 25.49
CA SER A 464 37.79 22.14 25.60
C SER A 464 38.38 21.79 24.23
N SER A 465 39.11 22.74 23.65
CA SER A 465 39.99 22.49 22.51
C SER A 465 41.21 21.69 22.98
N ASP A 466 41.67 20.73 22.19
CA ASP A 466 43.08 20.42 22.10
C ASP A 466 43.39 19.92 20.68
N ASP A 467 44.08 20.77 19.93
CA ASP A 467 44.70 20.47 18.64
C ASP A 467 45.95 19.60 18.86
N ALA A 468 46.08 18.53 18.08
CA ALA A 468 47.39 17.91 17.82
C ALA A 468 47.43 17.33 16.40
N GLU A 469 48.25 17.97 15.57
CA GLU A 469 48.54 17.62 14.19
C GLU A 469 49.12 16.21 14.05
N SER A 470 48.71 15.48 13.00
CA SER A 470 49.33 14.22 12.60
C SER A 470 50.33 14.45 11.47
N SER A 471 51.58 14.10 11.70
CA SER A 471 52.50 13.70 10.63
C SER A 471 53.18 12.40 11.07
N ASP A 472 53.11 11.35 10.25
CA ASP A 472 54.32 10.74 9.70
C ASP A 472 54.05 9.59 8.72
N GLU A 473 55.02 9.50 7.81
CA GLU A 473 55.14 8.65 6.63
C GLU A 473 55.57 7.20 6.93
N GLU A 474 55.57 6.41 5.87
CA GLU A 474 55.71 4.95 5.81
C GLU A 474 57.14 4.36 5.99
N LYS A 475 57.16 3.08 6.46
CA LYS A 475 58.00 1.92 6.00
C LYS A 475 59.46 1.73 6.54
N PRO A 476 60.09 0.53 6.44
CA PRO A 476 59.79 -0.72 7.19
C PRO A 476 61.07 -1.57 7.58
N GLU A 477 60.84 -2.80 8.10
CA GLU A 477 61.66 -4.04 7.99
C GLU A 477 62.81 -4.47 8.98
N HIS A 478 62.56 -5.63 9.63
CA HIS A 478 63.39 -6.87 9.76
C HIS A 478 64.55 -7.00 10.82
N PRO A 479 65.07 -8.23 11.16
CA PRO A 479 64.65 -9.01 12.34
C PRO A 479 65.82 -9.64 13.18
N ASN A 480 65.46 -10.46 14.20
CA ASN A 480 66.20 -11.58 14.82
C ASN A 480 67.00 -11.43 16.15
N THR A 481 66.76 -12.46 16.99
CA THR A 481 67.66 -13.25 17.88
C THR A 481 67.86 -12.92 19.38
N ALA A 482 67.25 -13.80 20.19
CA ALA A 482 67.79 -14.61 21.30
C ALA A 482 68.35 -14.02 22.62
N LEU A 483 67.66 -14.44 23.70
CA LEU A 483 68.11 -14.90 25.03
C LEU A 483 68.50 -13.91 26.16
N THR A 484 68.07 -14.32 27.36
CA THR A 484 68.47 -13.97 28.76
C THR A 484 67.63 -12.95 29.55
N THR A 485 66.96 -13.47 30.58
CA THR A 485 66.57 -12.81 31.85
C THR A 485 67.82 -12.54 32.70
N PRO A 486 67.85 -11.70 33.77
CA PRO A 486 66.71 -11.21 34.59
C PRO A 486 66.79 -9.71 35.03
N SER A 487 65.77 -9.29 35.79
CA SER A 487 65.74 -8.21 36.82
C SER A 487 64.78 -7.02 36.59
N ALA A 488 64.36 -6.43 37.71
CA ALA A 488 63.09 -5.75 37.97
C ALA A 488 62.97 -4.26 37.57
N THR A 489 61.71 -3.85 37.34
CA THR A 489 61.08 -2.49 37.50
C THR A 489 61.47 -1.33 36.56
N PRO A 490 60.60 -0.30 36.33
CA PRO A 490 59.14 -0.32 36.16
C PRO A 490 58.62 0.51 34.94
N ALA A 491 57.39 0.18 34.52
CA ALA A 491 56.30 1.05 34.02
C ALA A 491 56.58 2.26 33.10
N ALA A 492 56.02 2.16 31.88
CA ALA A 492 55.44 3.28 31.15
C ALA A 492 53.98 3.50 31.59
N PRO A 493 53.46 4.75 31.66
CA PRO A 493 52.03 4.99 31.69
C PRO A 493 51.51 5.38 30.29
N THR A 494 50.60 4.55 29.80
CA THR A 494 49.69 4.84 28.69
C THR A 494 48.49 5.67 29.16
N GLY A 495 48.10 6.60 28.29
CA GLY A 495 46.85 7.35 28.18
C GLY A 495 45.66 7.01 29.10
N THR A 496 45.31 8.02 29.88
CA THR A 496 43.97 8.49 30.31
C THR A 496 42.77 7.61 29.97
N VAL A 497 42.36 6.80 30.96
CA VAL A 497 41.07 6.14 31.07
C VAL A 497 40.11 7.03 31.87
N ASP A 498 38.85 7.11 31.42
CA ASP A 498 37.66 7.64 32.14
C ASP A 498 37.80 7.57 33.67
N VAL A 499 38.06 8.72 34.31
CA VAL A 499 38.30 8.84 35.77
C VAL A 499 37.13 8.29 36.61
N LEU A 500 35.91 8.26 36.05
CA LEU A 500 34.71 7.68 36.66
C LEU A 500 34.66 6.15 36.56
N LYS A 501 35.08 5.56 35.42
CA LYS A 501 35.13 4.09 35.27
C LYS A 501 36.26 3.48 36.08
N THR A 502 37.40 4.16 36.18
CA THR A 502 38.53 3.71 37.02
C THR A 502 38.17 3.72 38.50
N HIS A 503 37.39 4.70 38.96
CA HIS A 503 36.93 4.75 40.36
C HIS A 503 35.90 3.65 40.66
N GLU A 504 34.98 3.34 39.73
CA GLU A 504 34.03 2.23 39.87
C GLU A 504 34.71 0.85 39.86
N MET A 505 35.74 0.66 39.03
CA MET A 505 36.56 -0.57 39.03
C MET A 505 37.37 -0.70 40.33
N PHE A 506 37.97 0.40 40.81
CA PHE A 506 38.75 0.42 42.05
C PHE A 506 37.92 0.08 43.30
N VAL A 507 36.68 0.58 43.38
CA VAL A 507 35.77 0.24 44.49
C VAL A 507 35.33 -1.22 44.41
N GLY A 508 35.08 -1.74 43.20
CA GLY A 508 34.75 -3.15 42.99
C GLY A 508 35.87 -4.10 43.45
N ASP A 509 37.11 -3.82 43.04
CA ASP A 509 38.29 -4.62 43.36
C ASP A 509 38.67 -4.52 44.86
N TYR A 510 38.51 -3.34 45.47
CA TYR A 510 38.75 -3.17 46.91
C TYR A 510 37.74 -3.95 47.77
N ILE A 511 36.49 -4.06 47.32
CA ILE A 511 35.44 -4.82 48.02
C ILE A 511 35.71 -6.32 47.89
N THR A 512 36.08 -6.81 46.71
CA THR A 512 36.37 -8.24 46.50
C THR A 512 37.60 -8.68 47.27
N GLU A 513 38.69 -7.91 47.25
CA GLU A 513 39.90 -8.23 48.02
C GLU A 513 39.65 -8.26 49.55
N ARG A 514 38.83 -7.35 50.06
CA ARG A 514 38.46 -7.31 51.49
C ARG A 514 37.50 -8.42 51.90
N LEU A 515 36.59 -8.83 51.00
CA LEU A 515 35.71 -9.98 51.19
C LEU A 515 36.51 -11.30 51.20
N GLU A 516 37.46 -11.45 50.28
CA GLU A 516 38.34 -12.62 50.23
C GLU A 516 39.25 -12.72 51.46
N SER A 517 39.62 -11.57 52.06
CA SER A 517 40.44 -11.50 53.26
C SER A 517 39.67 -11.41 54.58
N ASN A 518 38.33 -11.55 54.59
CA ASN A 518 37.46 -11.55 55.78
C ASN A 518 37.72 -10.38 56.76
N LYS A 519 38.00 -9.18 56.25
CA LYS A 519 38.16 -7.96 57.07
C LYS A 519 36.91 -7.10 56.97
N PRO A 520 36.46 -6.44 58.07
CA PRO A 520 35.31 -5.53 58.00
C PRO A 520 35.59 -4.34 57.07
N ILE A 521 34.59 -3.95 56.29
CA ILE A 521 34.66 -2.90 55.25
C ILE A 521 33.80 -1.71 55.70
N ASP A 522 34.40 -0.52 55.76
CA ASP A 522 33.69 0.75 55.95
C ASP A 522 33.75 1.54 54.64
N ILE A 523 32.59 1.80 54.01
CA ILE A 523 32.48 2.58 52.77
C ILE A 523 31.80 3.91 53.10
N ARG A 524 32.47 5.03 52.87
CA ARG A 524 31.86 6.37 52.97
C ARG A 524 30.99 6.62 51.73
N VAL A 525 29.68 6.56 51.89
CA VAL A 525 28.71 6.89 50.84
C VAL A 525 28.68 8.40 50.62
N THR A 526 29.29 8.87 49.54
CA THR A 526 29.10 10.26 49.07
C THR A 526 28.39 10.26 47.71
N VAL A 527 27.16 10.78 47.78
CA VAL A 527 26.27 11.37 46.77
C VAL A 527 26.43 10.95 45.28
N LYS A 528 25.32 10.38 44.77
CA LYS A 528 24.96 9.98 43.37
C LYS A 528 25.45 8.61 42.87
N MET A 529 25.04 7.53 43.54
CA MET A 529 24.93 6.21 42.92
C MET A 529 23.54 6.00 42.27
N LYS A 530 23.50 5.31 41.12
CA LYS A 530 22.25 4.94 40.44
C LYS A 530 21.42 3.97 41.30
N PRO A 531 20.07 3.99 41.21
CA PRO A 531 19.15 3.25 42.10
C PRO A 531 19.18 1.71 41.96
N LYS A 532 20.21 1.12 41.34
CA LYS A 532 20.41 -0.33 41.23
C LYS A 532 21.31 -0.92 42.32
N GLN A 533 21.90 -0.10 43.19
CA GLN A 533 22.81 -0.53 44.26
C GLN A 533 22.30 -0.21 45.68
N ALA A 534 21.06 0.27 45.83
CA ALA A 534 20.44 0.38 47.15
C ALA A 534 19.99 -1.03 47.62
N MET A 535 20.64 -1.56 48.66
CA MET A 535 20.40 -2.93 49.18
C MET A 535 19.06 -3.14 49.89
N PHE A 536 18.16 -2.15 49.90
CA PHE A 536 16.80 -2.32 50.40
C PHE A 536 15.79 -1.83 49.36
N PRO A 537 14.74 -2.63 49.05
CA PRO A 537 13.66 -2.19 48.19
C PRO A 537 12.84 -1.15 48.95
N ASN A 538 13.22 0.12 48.85
CA ASN A 538 12.28 1.19 49.12
C ASN A 538 11.28 1.19 47.95
N PRO A 539 9.98 0.95 48.17
CA PRO A 539 9.00 1.24 47.14
C PRO A 539 9.17 2.73 46.81
N ILE A 540 9.49 3.04 45.55
CA ILE A 540 9.49 4.41 45.05
C ILE A 540 8.02 4.83 45.00
N VAL A 541 7.46 5.19 46.15
CA VAL A 541 6.22 5.94 46.21
C VAL A 541 6.59 7.32 45.70
N ARG A 542 6.19 7.64 44.46
CA ARG A 542 6.19 9.03 44.00
C ARG A 542 5.42 9.82 45.05
N LYS A 543 6.11 10.70 45.80
CA LYS A 543 5.44 11.55 46.81
C LYS A 543 4.44 12.43 46.06
N ARG A 544 3.16 12.06 46.14
CA ARG A 544 2.04 12.87 45.69
C ARG A 544 2.04 14.12 46.56
N LYS A 545 2.22 15.30 45.96
CA LYS A 545 2.13 16.57 46.70
C LYS A 545 0.67 16.77 47.06
N PHE A 546 0.35 16.94 48.33
CA PHE A 546 -0.97 17.31 48.80
C PHE A 546 -0.89 18.75 49.31
N ASP A 547 -1.82 19.59 48.86
CA ASP A 547 -2.09 20.93 49.41
C ASP A 547 -3.34 20.86 50.31
N ASP A 548 -3.68 21.95 50.99
CA ASP A 548 -4.83 22.06 51.92
C ASP A 548 -6.19 21.73 51.27
N TYR A 549 -6.23 21.59 49.94
CA TYR A 549 -7.39 21.22 49.15
C TYR A 549 -7.30 19.85 48.42
N GLY A 550 -6.21 19.08 48.60
CA GLY A 550 -6.06 17.73 48.02
C GLY A 550 -4.78 17.48 47.22
N GLU A 551 -4.78 16.42 46.41
CA GLU A 551 -3.62 16.02 45.59
C GLU A 551 -3.35 17.05 44.48
N VAL A 552 -2.15 17.62 44.46
CA VAL A 552 -1.69 18.59 43.45
C VAL A 552 -1.42 17.86 42.14
N ILE A 553 -2.29 18.09 41.16
CA ILE A 553 -2.21 17.54 39.82
C ILE A 553 -1.25 18.39 38.97
N ASP A 554 -0.23 17.77 38.37
CA ASP A 554 0.70 18.47 37.48
C ASP A 554 0.06 18.66 36.10
N MET A 555 -0.24 19.91 35.70
CA MET A 555 -1.00 20.20 34.46
C MET A 555 -0.30 19.71 33.19
N LYS A 556 1.03 19.49 33.23
CA LYS A 556 1.81 18.96 32.11
C LYS A 556 1.48 17.50 31.78
N ASP A 557 1.04 16.72 32.77
CA ASP A 557 0.65 15.32 32.57
C ASP A 557 -0.70 15.18 31.84
N PHE A 558 -1.46 16.28 31.71
CA PHE A 558 -2.78 16.33 31.09
C PHE A 558 -2.84 17.24 29.86
N GLN A 559 -1.69 17.76 29.39
CA GLN A 559 -1.63 18.41 28.08
C GLN A 559 -1.82 17.35 26.99
N LEU A 560 -2.94 17.44 26.28
CA LEU A 560 -3.18 16.73 25.02
C LEU A 560 -2.09 17.18 24.04
N ALA A 561 -1.13 16.29 23.77
CA ALA A 561 -0.16 16.50 22.70
C ALA A 561 -0.90 16.52 21.37
N ASP A 562 -0.60 17.50 20.51
CA ASP A 562 -1.11 17.58 19.14
C ASP A 562 -1.08 16.20 18.46
N ASP A 563 -2.20 15.81 17.84
CA ASP A 563 -2.54 14.45 17.37
C ASP A 563 -1.48 13.78 16.47
N ASN A 564 -0.55 14.54 15.90
CA ASN A 564 0.52 14.01 15.06
C ASN A 564 1.65 13.32 15.86
N ASN A 565 1.98 13.78 17.06
CA ASN A 565 3.10 13.22 17.84
C ASN A 565 2.71 11.97 18.64
N ALA A 566 1.46 11.90 19.11
CA ALA A 566 0.93 10.72 19.80
C ALA A 566 0.89 9.49 18.86
N ASN A 567 0.53 9.70 17.59
CA ASN A 567 0.52 8.64 16.58
C ASN A 567 1.92 8.17 16.20
N ASN A 568 2.89 9.08 16.04
CA ASN A 568 4.30 8.69 15.82
C ASN A 568 4.88 7.94 17.02
N LYS A 569 4.49 8.30 18.25
CA LYS A 569 4.89 7.55 19.45
C LYS A 569 4.25 6.16 19.49
N LEU A 570 2.98 6.02 19.12
CA LEU A 570 2.29 4.73 19.02
C LEU A 570 2.91 3.85 17.91
N ILE A 571 3.27 4.43 16.75
CA ILE A 571 3.97 3.74 15.66
C ILE A 571 5.39 3.34 16.10
N SER A 572 6.10 4.18 16.86
CA SER A 572 7.41 3.87 17.42
C SER A 572 7.34 2.80 18.52
N GLU A 573 6.25 2.77 19.31
CA GLU A 573 6.00 1.74 20.32
C GLU A 573 5.56 0.42 19.68
N SER A 574 4.79 0.46 18.58
CA SER A 574 4.51 -0.70 17.73
C SER A 574 5.81 -1.22 17.09
N LYS A 575 6.66 -0.35 16.55
CA LYS A 575 7.99 -0.69 15.99
C LYS A 575 8.92 -1.26 17.08
N ARG A 576 8.89 -0.71 18.29
CA ARG A 576 9.71 -1.18 19.43
C ARG A 576 9.19 -2.47 20.05
N LYS A 577 7.86 -2.66 20.17
CA LYS A 577 7.26 -3.95 20.56
C LYS A 577 7.55 -5.02 19.52
N PHE A 578 7.56 -4.64 18.26
CA PHE A 578 7.94 -5.49 17.14
C PHE A 578 9.42 -5.92 17.24
N GLU A 579 10.35 -4.97 17.44
CA GLU A 579 11.78 -5.25 17.68
C GLU A 579 12.05 -6.07 18.96
N LEU A 580 11.17 -5.98 19.97
CA LEU A 580 11.30 -6.73 21.23
C LEU A 580 10.75 -8.16 21.15
N ASN A 581 9.76 -8.41 20.29
CA ASN A 581 9.20 -9.75 20.04
C ASN A 581 9.94 -10.51 18.93
N ASP A 582 10.65 -9.80 18.04
CA ASP A 582 11.53 -10.39 17.04
C ASP A 582 12.78 -10.93 17.74
N LYS A 583 12.78 -12.24 18.06
CA LYS A 583 13.99 -12.96 18.47
C LYS A 583 14.94 -13.07 17.26
N GLY A 584 15.60 -11.97 16.94
CA GLY A 584 16.76 -11.94 16.05
C GLY A 584 16.50 -11.29 14.69
N LYS A 585 17.17 -10.15 14.47
CA LYS A 585 17.64 -9.76 13.13
C LYS A 585 18.23 -10.99 12.44
N TRP A 586 17.97 -11.13 11.15
CA TRP A 586 18.37 -12.27 10.32
C TRP A 586 19.77 -12.80 10.69
N GLY A 587 19.83 -14.00 11.28
CA GLY A 587 21.10 -14.68 11.52
C GLY A 587 22.01 -14.13 12.64
N GLU A 588 21.64 -13.08 13.38
CA GLU A 588 22.46 -12.64 14.53
C GLU A 588 22.26 -13.58 15.73
N ARG A 589 23.18 -14.54 15.88
CA ARG A 589 23.35 -15.30 17.11
C ARG A 589 23.81 -14.32 18.20
N ASP A 590 23.00 -14.16 19.24
CA ASP A 590 23.17 -13.21 20.34
C ASP A 590 24.42 -13.56 21.20
N GLU A 591 25.63 -13.24 20.71
CA GLU A 591 26.90 -13.47 21.43
C GLU A 591 27.10 -12.49 22.61
N ARG A 592 26.21 -11.51 22.79
CA ARG A 592 26.31 -10.48 23.85
C ARG A 592 26.00 -10.97 25.27
N ARG A 593 25.70 -12.27 25.46
CA ARG A 593 25.43 -12.87 26.78
C ARG A 593 26.61 -13.65 27.39
N LYS A 594 27.83 -13.53 26.87
CA LYS A 594 29.04 -14.04 27.57
C LYS A 594 29.58 -13.01 28.57
N GLY A 595 28.76 -12.67 29.56
CA GLY A 595 29.16 -11.92 30.76
C GLY A 595 28.77 -12.73 31.99
N GLY A 596 29.77 -13.17 32.77
CA GLY A 596 29.68 -14.23 33.77
C GLY A 596 28.51 -14.14 34.76
N ARG A 597 27.62 -15.12 34.69
CA ARG A 597 26.67 -15.45 35.77
C ARG A 597 26.51 -16.97 35.88
N ARG A 598 27.59 -17.65 36.30
CA ARG A 598 27.56 -19.07 36.67
C ARG A 598 26.77 -19.23 37.98
N GLY A 599 25.48 -19.54 37.88
CA GLY A 599 24.67 -19.84 39.08
C GLY A 599 23.23 -20.28 38.82
N GLU A 600 22.55 -19.74 37.80
CA GLU A 600 21.11 -20.02 37.57
C GLU A 600 20.75 -20.48 36.14
N GLU A 601 21.73 -20.81 35.30
CA GLU A 601 21.46 -21.18 33.90
C GLU A 601 20.89 -22.60 33.71
N LYS A 602 21.04 -23.52 34.66
CA LYS A 602 20.59 -24.91 34.46
C LYS A 602 19.07 -25.11 34.53
N LYS A 603 18.29 -24.16 35.09
CA LYS A 603 16.82 -24.25 35.10
C LYS A 603 16.14 -23.41 34.02
N LEU A 604 16.80 -22.39 33.46
CA LEU A 604 16.27 -21.59 32.34
C LEU A 604 16.69 -22.11 30.96
N ALA A 605 17.82 -22.83 30.84
CA ALA A 605 18.25 -23.43 29.58
C ALA A 605 17.37 -24.63 29.13
N ALA A 606 16.60 -25.23 30.03
CA ALA A 606 15.68 -26.33 29.70
C ALA A 606 14.36 -25.85 29.05
N LYS A 607 14.01 -24.56 29.16
CA LYS A 607 12.75 -23.99 28.65
C LYS A 607 12.89 -23.30 27.27
N ASN A 608 14.11 -23.23 26.74
CA ASN A 608 14.47 -22.58 25.48
C ASN A 608 15.11 -23.57 24.49
N ARG A 609 14.67 -24.84 24.48
CA ARG A 609 14.99 -25.72 23.35
C ARG A 609 14.10 -25.29 22.20
N LEU A 610 14.73 -24.67 21.21
CA LEU A 610 14.14 -24.31 19.94
C LEU A 610 13.40 -25.54 19.37
N THR A 611 12.19 -25.37 18.84
CA THR A 611 11.45 -26.50 18.27
C THR A 611 12.22 -27.09 17.08
N PRO A 612 12.07 -28.39 16.75
CA PRO A 612 12.73 -28.98 15.57
C PRO A 612 12.48 -28.18 14.28
N GLN A 613 11.31 -27.57 14.18
CA GLN A 613 10.92 -26.75 13.06
C GLN A 613 11.57 -25.35 13.08
N GLU A 614 11.69 -24.72 14.26
CA GLU A 614 12.46 -23.48 14.39
C GLU A 614 13.96 -23.70 14.11
N THR A 615 14.51 -24.87 14.47
CA THR A 615 15.90 -25.23 14.11
C THR A 615 16.06 -25.38 12.60
N LEU A 616 15.11 -26.07 11.95
CA LEU A 616 15.10 -26.23 10.50
C LEU A 616 14.94 -24.88 9.78
N ASN A 617 14.07 -24.01 10.29
CA ASN A 617 13.90 -22.66 9.76
C ASN A 617 15.21 -21.87 9.81
N ASN A 618 15.93 -21.92 10.94
CA ASN A 618 17.22 -21.25 11.05
C ASN A 618 18.27 -21.84 10.10
N GLU A 619 18.25 -23.15 9.88
CA GLU A 619 19.12 -23.81 8.91
C GLU A 619 18.80 -23.36 7.48
N VAL A 620 17.53 -23.31 7.09
CA VAL A 620 17.08 -22.82 5.77
C VAL A 620 17.49 -21.37 5.56
N LEU A 621 17.30 -20.52 6.57
CA LEU A 621 17.71 -19.12 6.53
C LEU A 621 19.23 -18.99 6.38
N GLN A 622 20.01 -19.75 7.15
CA GLN A 622 21.47 -19.73 7.04
C GLN A 622 21.94 -20.21 5.68
N LYS A 623 21.37 -21.33 5.19
CA LYS A 623 21.69 -21.94 3.91
C LYS A 623 21.42 -21.02 2.73
N ASN A 624 20.28 -20.33 2.75
CA ASN A 624 19.82 -19.59 1.58
C ASN A 624 20.23 -18.13 1.59
N LEU A 625 20.54 -17.54 2.74
CA LEU A 625 20.64 -16.09 2.89
C LEU A 625 21.97 -15.60 3.47
N ASP A 626 22.70 -16.42 4.24
CA ASP A 626 24.03 -16.03 4.69
C ASP A 626 25.02 -16.14 3.53
N ALA A 627 25.53 -15.00 3.07
CA ALA A 627 26.45 -14.93 1.95
C ALA A 627 27.71 -15.81 2.15
N LEU A 628 28.19 -15.96 3.39
CA LEU A 628 29.41 -16.73 3.67
C LEU A 628 29.18 -18.24 3.82
N TYR A 629 27.92 -18.68 3.92
CA TYR A 629 27.57 -20.08 4.07
C TYR A 629 27.59 -20.77 2.70
N LYS A 630 28.64 -21.57 2.45
CA LYS A 630 28.85 -22.34 1.22
C LYS A 630 28.47 -21.56 -0.07
N PRO A 631 29.30 -20.58 -0.48
CA PRO A 631 29.04 -19.81 -1.70
C PRO A 631 28.86 -20.71 -2.93
N ILE A 632 27.87 -20.38 -3.75
CA ILE A 632 27.45 -21.09 -4.96
C ILE A 632 27.50 -20.19 -6.20
N ARG A 633 27.74 -20.80 -7.35
CA ARG A 633 27.74 -20.20 -8.67
C ARG A 633 26.60 -20.79 -9.47
N ARG A 634 25.91 -19.93 -10.22
CA ARG A 634 24.86 -20.34 -11.14
C ARG A 634 25.43 -20.54 -12.53
N VAL A 635 25.39 -21.77 -13.01
CA VAL A 635 25.89 -22.15 -14.34
C VAL A 635 24.71 -22.58 -15.20
N ALA A 636 24.59 -22.02 -16.40
CA ALA A 636 23.58 -22.46 -17.36
C ALA A 636 23.83 -23.92 -17.75
N LEU A 637 22.77 -24.72 -17.77
CA LEU A 637 22.83 -26.17 -18.05
C LEU A 637 23.54 -26.51 -19.39
N LYS A 638 23.57 -25.58 -20.36
CA LYS A 638 24.32 -25.72 -21.63
C LYS A 638 25.83 -25.90 -21.45
N THR A 639 26.39 -25.32 -20.40
CA THR A 639 27.85 -25.29 -20.17
C THR A 639 28.34 -26.55 -19.46
N ILE A 640 27.42 -27.27 -18.82
CA ILE A 640 27.72 -28.49 -18.08
C ILE A 640 27.60 -29.66 -19.05
N GLU A 641 28.72 -30.06 -19.68
CA GLU A 641 28.81 -31.21 -20.61
C GLU A 641 28.48 -32.58 -19.97
N ARG A 642 27.99 -32.63 -18.72
CA ARG A 642 27.62 -33.87 -18.02
C ARG A 642 26.12 -34.14 -18.12
N LEU A 643 25.75 -35.10 -18.99
CA LEU A 643 24.61 -36.05 -18.86
C LEU A 643 23.27 -35.54 -18.26
N LEU A 644 22.93 -34.26 -18.40
CA LEU A 644 21.66 -33.72 -17.91
C LEU A 644 20.64 -33.68 -19.05
N VAL A 645 19.44 -34.15 -18.75
CA VAL A 645 18.31 -34.15 -19.69
C VAL A 645 17.95 -32.69 -19.99
N LEU A 646 18.36 -32.20 -21.15
CA LEU A 646 18.04 -30.82 -21.62
C LEU A 646 16.54 -30.60 -21.86
N GLN A 647 15.73 -31.66 -21.82
CA GLN A 647 14.31 -31.67 -22.12
C GLN A 647 13.51 -32.35 -21.00
N LEU A 648 12.77 -31.56 -20.22
CA LEU A 648 11.88 -32.10 -19.20
C LEU A 648 10.56 -32.53 -19.85
N LYS A 649 10.24 -33.82 -19.79
CA LYS A 649 8.92 -34.34 -20.18
C LYS A 649 7.97 -34.20 -19.00
N ILE A 650 7.01 -33.29 -19.12
CA ILE A 650 5.98 -33.01 -18.13
C ILE A 650 4.74 -33.83 -18.47
N ARG A 651 4.24 -34.57 -17.48
CA ARG A 651 2.99 -35.33 -17.51
C ARG A 651 2.29 -35.14 -16.17
N CYS A 652 1.37 -34.18 -16.10
CA CYS A 652 0.60 -33.88 -14.89
C CYS A 652 -0.76 -33.28 -15.26
N GLY A 653 -1.66 -33.16 -14.28
CA GLY A 653 -2.84 -32.32 -14.42
C GLY A 653 -2.45 -30.83 -14.40
N LEU A 654 -3.06 -30.02 -15.25
CA LEU A 654 -2.96 -28.56 -15.23
C LEU A 654 -4.35 -27.96 -15.03
N SER A 655 -4.45 -27.02 -14.10
CA SER A 655 -5.65 -26.21 -13.95
C SER A 655 -5.30 -24.77 -13.57
N TYR A 656 -6.18 -23.85 -13.92
CA TYR A 656 -6.10 -22.45 -13.52
C TYR A 656 -7.39 -22.07 -12.78
N VAL A 657 -7.23 -21.45 -11.62
CA VAL A 657 -8.32 -20.82 -10.86
C VAL A 657 -7.86 -19.43 -10.50
N ASP A 658 -8.47 -18.41 -11.08
CA ASP A 658 -8.08 -17.04 -10.76
C ASP A 658 -8.38 -16.72 -9.28
N LEU A 659 -7.35 -16.59 -8.46
CA LEU A 659 -7.40 -16.12 -7.07
C LEU A 659 -6.51 -14.89 -6.87
N SER A 660 -6.11 -14.21 -7.95
CA SER A 660 -5.31 -12.97 -7.93
C SER A 660 -6.00 -11.80 -7.22
N GLY A 661 -7.33 -11.90 -7.06
CA GLY A 661 -8.22 -10.88 -6.52
C GLY A 661 -7.95 -9.52 -7.13
N LEU A 662 -8.32 -9.43 -8.39
CA LEU A 662 -8.35 -8.24 -9.21
C LEU A 662 -9.81 -7.86 -9.50
N VAL A 663 -10.01 -6.64 -9.99
CA VAL A 663 -11.32 -6.17 -10.41
C VAL A 663 -11.76 -6.84 -11.73
N ASP A 664 -13.05 -7.19 -11.84
CA ASP A 664 -13.61 -7.66 -13.11
C ASP A 664 -14.00 -6.48 -14.01
N LEU A 665 -14.09 -6.76 -15.32
CA LEU A 665 -14.39 -5.75 -16.34
C LEU A 665 -15.66 -4.95 -16.04
N ARG A 666 -16.74 -5.61 -15.60
CA ARG A 666 -18.04 -4.97 -15.37
C ARG A 666 -17.97 -4.06 -14.14
N SER A 667 -17.39 -4.55 -13.06
CA SER A 667 -17.28 -3.78 -11.82
C SER A 667 -16.37 -2.57 -11.97
N LEU A 668 -15.26 -2.69 -12.71
CA LEU A 668 -14.37 -1.56 -13.00
C LEU A 668 -15.15 -0.44 -13.71
N VAL A 669 -15.86 -0.77 -14.80
CA VAL A 669 -16.65 0.21 -15.57
C VAL A 669 -17.75 0.84 -14.70
N MET A 670 -18.42 0.05 -13.86
CA MET A 670 -19.44 0.55 -12.93
C MET A 670 -18.85 1.51 -11.89
N ILE A 671 -17.74 1.15 -11.25
CA ILE A 671 -17.11 1.97 -10.20
C ILE A 671 -16.59 3.28 -10.80
N VAL A 672 -15.92 3.23 -11.94
CA VAL A 672 -15.45 4.43 -12.65
C VAL A 672 -16.64 5.34 -13.03
N SER A 673 -17.78 4.77 -13.43
CA SER A 673 -18.98 5.55 -13.76
C SER A 673 -19.62 6.25 -12.55
N VAL A 674 -19.45 5.70 -11.35
CA VAL A 674 -19.90 6.29 -10.09
C VAL A 674 -18.93 7.39 -9.63
N LEU A 675 -17.62 7.14 -9.73
CA LEU A 675 -16.59 8.11 -9.35
C LEU A 675 -16.58 9.34 -10.28
N ARG A 676 -16.91 9.16 -11.57
CA ARG A 676 -16.95 10.22 -12.60
C ARG A 676 -15.64 11.04 -12.66
N PRO A 677 -14.48 10.42 -12.87
CA PRO A 677 -13.22 11.15 -13.06
C PRO A 677 -13.27 12.03 -14.31
N GLN A 678 -12.52 13.14 -14.32
CA GLN A 678 -12.39 13.96 -15.52
C GLN A 678 -11.54 13.24 -16.58
N ASN A 679 -10.38 12.74 -16.15
CA ASN A 679 -9.45 11.96 -16.97
C ASN A 679 -9.24 10.56 -16.35
N LEU A 680 -9.31 9.53 -17.17
CA LEU A 680 -9.01 8.14 -16.82
C LEU A 680 -7.75 7.71 -17.58
N VAL A 681 -6.69 7.35 -16.88
CA VAL A 681 -5.45 6.82 -17.47
C VAL A 681 -5.41 5.31 -17.26
N LEU A 682 -5.32 4.56 -18.36
CA LEU A 682 -5.20 3.11 -18.33
C LEU A 682 -3.73 2.69 -18.51
N LEU A 683 -3.18 2.03 -17.50
CA LEU A 683 -1.84 1.43 -17.54
C LEU A 683 -1.83 0.20 -18.47
N PRO A 684 -0.67 -0.17 -19.04
CA PRO A 684 -0.56 -1.41 -19.83
C PRO A 684 -0.90 -2.64 -18.96
N ASP A 685 -1.45 -3.68 -19.60
CA ASP A 685 -1.73 -4.96 -18.96
C ASP A 685 -0.41 -5.75 -18.81
N PRO A 686 0.10 -5.94 -17.58
CA PRO A 686 1.35 -6.65 -17.33
C PRO A 686 1.24 -8.18 -17.55
N THR A 687 0.02 -8.70 -17.68
CA THR A 687 -0.26 -10.15 -17.79
C THR A 687 -0.31 -10.65 -19.24
N TYR A 688 -0.37 -9.73 -20.20
CA TYR A 688 -0.49 -10.04 -21.62
C TYR A 688 0.88 -10.03 -22.32
N ALA A 689 1.24 -11.13 -22.97
CA ALA A 689 2.46 -11.23 -23.77
C ALA A 689 2.17 -10.89 -25.24
N GLN A 690 3.03 -10.06 -25.85
CA GLN A 690 2.88 -9.62 -27.24
C GLN A 690 2.91 -10.83 -28.21
N GLY A 691 1.86 -11.00 -29.02
CA GLY A 691 1.72 -12.11 -29.97
C GLY A 691 0.67 -13.18 -29.60
N HIS A 692 0.00 -13.04 -28.46
CA HIS A 692 -1.17 -13.85 -28.09
C HIS A 692 -2.48 -13.20 -28.55
N ASP A 693 -3.60 -13.91 -28.45
CA ASP A 693 -4.92 -13.46 -28.91
C ASP A 693 -5.29 -12.10 -28.29
N ASP A 694 -5.51 -11.08 -29.14
CA ASP A 694 -5.82 -9.70 -28.72
C ASP A 694 -7.10 -9.62 -27.85
N THR A 695 -7.96 -10.64 -27.91
CA THR A 695 -9.15 -10.75 -27.06
C THR A 695 -8.83 -10.93 -25.57
N LEU A 696 -7.62 -11.37 -25.22
CA LEU A 696 -7.16 -11.55 -23.84
C LEU A 696 -6.51 -10.29 -23.26
N ASN A 697 -6.26 -9.26 -24.07
CA ASN A 697 -5.64 -8.03 -23.61
C ASN A 697 -6.65 -7.15 -22.86
N GLY A 698 -6.47 -7.01 -21.54
CA GLY A 698 -7.43 -6.29 -20.70
C GLY A 698 -7.55 -4.81 -21.05
N ARG A 699 -6.51 -4.18 -21.60
CA ARG A 699 -6.51 -2.78 -22.03
C ARG A 699 -7.48 -2.54 -23.19
N HIS A 700 -7.50 -3.42 -24.18
CA HIS A 700 -8.42 -3.31 -25.32
C HIS A 700 -9.88 -3.57 -24.91
N LEU A 701 -10.10 -4.53 -24.01
CA LEU A 701 -11.44 -4.81 -23.47
C LEU A 701 -12.02 -3.62 -22.71
N LEU A 702 -11.21 -2.96 -21.89
CA LEU A 702 -11.61 -1.77 -21.14
C LEU A 702 -11.91 -0.60 -22.07
N GLN A 703 -11.06 -0.36 -23.07
CA GLN A 703 -11.28 0.68 -24.06
C GLN A 703 -12.62 0.48 -24.78
N ALA A 704 -12.88 -0.73 -25.30
CA ALA A 704 -14.13 -1.05 -25.96
C ALA A 704 -15.34 -0.89 -25.03
N ALA A 705 -15.22 -1.27 -23.75
CA ALA A 705 -16.29 -1.13 -22.78
C ALA A 705 -16.63 0.35 -22.48
N PHE A 706 -15.63 1.21 -22.30
CA PHE A 706 -15.84 2.64 -22.07
C PHE A 706 -16.35 3.37 -23.31
N GLU A 707 -15.89 3.01 -24.50
CA GLU A 707 -16.42 3.54 -25.77
C GLU A 707 -17.89 3.16 -25.96
N LYS A 708 -18.25 1.90 -25.70
CA LYS A 708 -19.63 1.42 -25.73
C LYS A 708 -20.50 2.20 -24.73
N GLN A 709 -20.05 2.35 -23.48
CA GLN A 709 -20.78 3.11 -22.47
C GLN A 709 -21.01 4.57 -22.89
N LYS A 710 -20.00 5.21 -23.48
CA LYS A 710 -20.09 6.58 -24.01
C LYS A 710 -21.08 6.68 -25.16
N SER A 711 -21.13 5.68 -26.04
CA SER A 711 -22.10 5.61 -27.15
C SER A 711 -23.54 5.41 -26.66
N GLU A 712 -23.76 4.56 -25.65
CA GLU A 712 -25.08 4.31 -25.06
C GLU A 712 -25.61 5.52 -24.29
N GLN A 713 -24.74 6.28 -23.62
CA GLN A 713 -25.13 7.53 -22.98
C GLN A 713 -25.54 8.57 -24.03
N LYS A 714 -24.78 8.70 -25.12
CA LYS A 714 -25.12 9.62 -26.22
C LYS A 714 -26.44 9.25 -26.90
N SER A 715 -26.70 7.96 -27.12
CA SER A 715 -27.94 7.50 -27.76
C SER A 715 -29.17 7.70 -26.87
N LYS A 716 -29.07 7.45 -25.56
CA LYS A 716 -30.15 7.75 -24.60
C LYS A 716 -30.47 9.25 -24.53
N ILE A 717 -29.44 10.09 -24.48
CA ILE A 717 -29.62 11.54 -24.52
C ILE A 717 -30.25 11.98 -25.86
N ALA A 718 -29.83 11.37 -26.98
CA ALA A 718 -30.42 11.64 -28.29
C ALA A 718 -31.89 11.20 -28.37
N SER A 719 -32.26 10.03 -27.84
CA SER A 719 -33.65 9.57 -27.80
C SER A 719 -34.52 10.45 -26.90
N ASP A 720 -34.02 10.86 -25.73
CA ASP A 720 -34.74 11.80 -24.85
C ASP A 720 -34.89 13.18 -25.50
N SER A 721 -33.87 13.63 -26.25
CA SER A 721 -33.94 14.89 -26.98
C SER A 721 -34.97 14.86 -28.13
N LEU A 722 -35.11 13.72 -28.82
CA LEU A 722 -36.09 13.52 -29.89
C LEU A 722 -37.53 13.44 -29.35
N LEU A 723 -37.73 12.86 -28.17
CA LEU A 723 -39.03 12.84 -27.49
C LEU A 723 -39.44 14.22 -26.93
N SER A 724 -38.48 15.14 -26.77
CA SER A 724 -38.71 16.49 -26.24
C SER A 724 -39.11 17.56 -27.28
N SER A 725 -39.34 17.19 -28.55
CA SER A 725 -39.53 18.13 -29.66
C SER A 725 -40.92 18.79 -29.77
N THR A 726 -41.56 19.13 -28.65
CA THR A 726 -42.77 19.98 -28.64
C THR A 726 -42.48 21.37 -28.10
N ARG A 727 -43.22 22.37 -28.60
CA ARG A 727 -43.00 23.83 -28.43
C ARG A 727 -42.84 24.32 -26.97
N PHE A 728 -43.15 23.46 -25.99
CA PHE A 728 -42.93 23.71 -24.56
C PHE A 728 -41.44 23.78 -24.17
N SER A 729 -40.54 23.19 -24.97
CA SER A 729 -39.11 23.08 -24.63
C SER A 729 -38.31 24.38 -24.86
N ALA A 730 -38.80 25.31 -25.69
CA ALA A 730 -38.15 26.62 -25.87
C ALA A 730 -38.26 27.52 -24.62
N LEU A 731 -39.26 27.27 -23.77
CA LEU A 731 -39.46 27.97 -22.49
C LEU A 731 -38.67 27.31 -21.35
N THR A 732 -38.47 25.99 -21.40
CA THR A 732 -37.71 25.26 -20.36
C THR A 732 -36.20 25.31 -20.57
N THR A 733 -35.71 25.53 -21.79
CA THR A 733 -34.29 25.79 -22.07
C THR A 733 -33.78 27.12 -21.50
N SER A 734 -34.68 28.05 -21.19
CA SER A 734 -34.32 29.31 -20.52
C SER A 734 -34.34 29.22 -18.99
N HIS A 735 -34.99 28.18 -18.42
CA HIS A 735 -35.11 27.99 -16.97
C HIS A 735 -34.02 27.09 -16.36
N ARG A 736 -33.30 26.30 -17.16
CA ARG A 736 -32.03 25.69 -16.76
C ARG A 736 -30.91 26.60 -17.22
N GLY A 737 -30.36 27.41 -16.32
CA GLY A 737 -29.09 28.14 -16.49
C GLY A 737 -27.87 27.21 -16.63
N ILE A 738 -28.00 26.13 -17.38
CA ILE A 738 -26.90 25.29 -17.82
C ILE A 738 -26.49 25.92 -19.14
N SER A 739 -25.38 26.65 -19.11
CA SER A 739 -24.68 27.03 -20.32
C SER A 739 -24.59 25.81 -21.25
N LYS A 740 -24.60 26.03 -22.57
CA LYS A 740 -24.16 25.04 -23.57
C LYS A 740 -22.67 24.74 -23.41
N SER A 741 -22.24 24.43 -22.19
CA SER A 741 -20.95 23.87 -21.89
C SER A 741 -21.04 22.43 -22.44
N GLN A 742 -20.34 22.19 -23.55
CA GLN A 742 -20.02 20.86 -24.08
C GLN A 742 -20.03 19.79 -22.98
N GLN A 743 -20.83 18.76 -23.08
CA GLN A 743 -20.81 17.63 -22.13
C GLN A 743 -19.35 17.23 -21.87
N SER A 744 -18.82 17.42 -20.65
CA SER A 744 -17.46 16.99 -20.31
C SER A 744 -17.51 15.47 -20.16
N GLY A 745 -17.50 14.76 -21.28
CA GLY A 745 -17.32 13.32 -21.27
C GLY A 745 -15.94 13.01 -20.69
N MET A 746 -15.87 12.03 -19.80
CA MET A 746 -14.62 11.47 -19.30
C MET A 746 -13.65 11.21 -20.47
N ASN A 747 -12.42 11.72 -20.35
CA ASN A 747 -11.36 11.46 -21.32
C ASN A 747 -10.64 10.18 -20.91
N VAL A 748 -10.54 9.22 -21.83
CA VAL A 748 -9.83 7.95 -21.58
C VAL A 748 -8.49 8.04 -22.31
N ILE A 749 -7.41 8.07 -21.54
CA ILE A 749 -6.03 8.19 -22.01
C ILE A 749 -5.37 6.83 -21.84
N LEU A 750 -4.71 6.38 -22.90
CA LEU A 750 -3.98 5.13 -22.92
C LEU A 750 -2.51 5.44 -22.62
N ALA A 751 -1.97 4.95 -21.51
CA ALA A 751 -0.58 5.22 -21.13
C ALA A 751 0.37 4.61 -22.16
N GLU A 752 1.19 5.43 -22.80
CA GLU A 752 2.28 4.98 -23.67
C GLU A 752 3.61 4.97 -22.91
N GLN A 753 4.49 4.06 -23.31
CA GLN A 753 5.80 3.89 -22.69
C GLN A 753 6.68 5.12 -22.95
N ASN A 754 7.29 5.67 -21.88
CA ASN A 754 8.18 6.84 -21.90
C ASN A 754 7.60 8.10 -22.55
N LYS A 755 6.27 8.20 -22.65
CA LYS A 755 5.60 9.39 -23.16
C LYS A 755 4.95 10.14 -22.01
N CYS A 756 5.16 11.45 -22.01
CA CYS A 756 4.56 12.35 -21.06
C CYS A 756 3.14 12.71 -21.54
N GLU A 757 2.14 12.33 -20.76
CA GLU A 757 0.73 12.62 -21.02
C GLU A 757 0.26 13.70 -20.03
N GLN A 758 -0.42 14.72 -20.54
CA GLN A 758 -0.99 15.78 -19.70
C GLN A 758 -2.37 15.36 -19.23
N VAL A 759 -2.51 15.20 -17.91
CA VAL A 759 -3.72 14.63 -17.28
C VAL A 759 -4.41 15.62 -16.34
N GLY A 760 -3.77 16.74 -16.03
CA GLY A 760 -4.35 17.89 -15.33
C GLY A 760 -3.74 19.20 -15.82
N GLY A 761 -4.45 20.32 -15.65
CA GLY A 761 -4.04 21.65 -16.13
C GLY A 761 -4.12 21.87 -17.65
N ASP A 762 -3.99 23.13 -18.09
CA ASP A 762 -4.45 23.64 -19.38
C ASP A 762 -3.85 22.96 -20.63
N GLY A 763 -4.74 22.30 -21.40
CA GLY A 763 -4.44 21.75 -22.73
C GLY A 763 -5.68 21.57 -23.61
N ALA A 764 -6.86 21.28 -23.06
CA ALA A 764 -8.12 21.30 -23.82
C ALA A 764 -9.35 21.35 -22.90
N GLY A 765 -9.67 22.56 -22.40
CA GLY A 765 -11.04 22.97 -22.07
C GLY A 765 -11.65 22.44 -20.78
N ARG A 766 -11.41 23.15 -19.65
CA ARG A 766 -12.45 23.81 -18.84
C ARG A 766 -11.93 24.41 -17.53
N HIS A 767 -12.34 25.66 -17.30
CA HIS A 767 -12.23 26.49 -16.10
C HIS A 767 -10.81 26.90 -15.69
N GLN A 768 -10.42 28.14 -16.07
CA GLN A 768 -9.51 28.95 -15.25
C GLN A 768 -10.23 29.19 -13.92
N GLU A 769 -9.90 28.37 -12.94
CA GLU A 769 -10.42 28.51 -11.59
C GLU A 769 -9.60 29.56 -10.86
N PHE A 770 -10.26 30.58 -10.34
CA PHE A 770 -9.66 31.63 -9.54
C PHE A 770 -10.34 31.66 -8.16
N GLU A 771 -9.53 31.73 -7.10
CA GLU A 771 -10.04 31.84 -5.74
C GLU A 771 -10.59 33.26 -5.53
N VAL A 772 -11.88 33.36 -5.20
CA VAL A 772 -12.53 34.63 -4.86
C VAL A 772 -12.92 34.62 -3.41
N ARG A 773 -12.38 35.55 -2.63
CA ARG A 773 -12.81 35.79 -1.25
C ARG A 773 -14.01 36.73 -1.23
N LEU A 774 -15.02 36.38 -0.43
CA LEU A 774 -16.17 37.26 -0.19
C LEU A 774 -15.73 38.38 0.76
N ASP A 775 -16.02 39.64 0.43
CA ASP A 775 -15.77 40.75 1.34
C ASP A 775 -16.67 40.62 2.59
N SER A 776 -16.13 40.99 3.74
CA SER A 776 -16.82 41.00 5.04
C SER A 776 -18.12 41.81 5.03
N GLN A 777 -18.16 42.91 4.27
CA GLN A 777 -19.37 43.71 4.08
C GLN A 777 -20.42 42.96 3.27
N LEU A 778 -20.01 42.24 2.22
CA LEU A 778 -20.93 41.46 1.40
C LEU A 778 -21.57 40.35 2.22
N ASP A 779 -20.80 39.64 3.05
CA ASP A 779 -21.29 38.56 3.92
C ASP A 779 -22.41 39.04 4.87
N THR A 780 -22.26 40.22 5.48
CA THR A 780 -23.30 40.81 6.34
C THR A 780 -24.58 41.19 5.60
N THR A 781 -24.50 41.46 4.28
CA THR A 781 -25.66 41.83 3.46
C THR A 781 -26.41 40.63 2.87
N LEU A 782 -25.86 39.41 2.99
CA LEU A 782 -26.47 38.21 2.42
C LEU A 782 -27.75 37.83 3.17
N LYS A 783 -28.89 37.98 2.47
CA LYS A 783 -30.19 37.51 2.97
C LYS A 783 -30.33 36.02 2.69
N TRP A 784 -30.12 35.21 3.71
CA TRP A 784 -30.29 33.76 3.63
C TRP A 784 -31.78 33.38 3.70
N GLN A 785 -32.29 32.79 2.61
CA GLN A 785 -33.63 32.19 2.56
C GLN A 785 -33.52 30.73 3.02
N LYS A 786 -34.35 30.33 3.98
CA LYS A 786 -34.45 28.93 4.42
C LYS A 786 -35.34 28.18 3.43
N LEU A 787 -34.90 26.99 3.02
CA LEU A 787 -35.74 26.06 2.26
C LEU A 787 -36.20 24.91 3.15
N ALA A 788 -37.16 24.12 2.68
CA ALA A 788 -37.54 22.86 3.33
C ALA A 788 -36.30 21.98 3.61
N GLY A 789 -36.12 21.59 4.89
CA GLY A 789 -34.92 20.92 5.40
C GLY A 789 -33.91 21.84 6.11
N ASN A 790 -32.64 21.41 6.21
CA ASN A 790 -31.57 22.15 6.89
C ASN A 790 -30.77 23.10 5.95
N TYR A 791 -31.21 23.27 4.70
CA TYR A 791 -30.48 24.04 3.69
C TYR A 791 -30.89 25.53 3.66
N ARG A 792 -29.92 26.41 3.39
CA ARG A 792 -30.11 27.86 3.23
C ARG A 792 -29.52 28.31 1.90
N ILE A 793 -30.20 29.21 1.19
CA ILE A 793 -29.74 29.75 -0.10
C ILE A 793 -29.72 31.27 -0.03
N THR A 794 -28.74 31.88 -0.68
CA THR A 794 -28.68 33.33 -0.90
C THR A 794 -28.12 33.63 -2.29
N LYS A 795 -28.51 34.76 -2.86
CA LYS A 795 -28.03 35.23 -4.15
C LYS A 795 -26.92 36.25 -3.91
N VAL A 796 -25.71 35.94 -4.36
CA VAL A 796 -24.56 36.84 -4.24
C VAL A 796 -24.35 37.58 -5.57
N ARG A 797 -24.25 38.91 -5.51
CA ARG A 797 -23.82 39.76 -6.62
C ARG A 797 -22.80 40.76 -6.08
N GLY A 798 -21.68 40.90 -6.76
CA GLY A 798 -20.62 41.81 -6.34
C GLY A 798 -19.70 42.17 -7.50
N GLU A 799 -18.88 43.20 -7.30
CA GLU A 799 -17.82 43.62 -8.20
C GLU A 799 -16.53 42.88 -7.82
N LEU A 800 -15.86 42.28 -8.80
CA LEU A 800 -14.61 41.57 -8.60
C LEU A 800 -13.46 42.58 -8.58
N SER A 801 -12.82 42.75 -7.43
CA SER A 801 -11.64 43.63 -7.28
C SER A 801 -10.39 42.80 -6.98
N ILE A 802 -9.23 43.25 -7.46
CA ILE A 802 -7.94 42.61 -7.18
C ILE A 802 -7.45 43.12 -5.83
N TYR A 803 -7.13 42.22 -4.90
CA TYR A 803 -6.51 42.57 -3.63
C TYR A 803 -5.01 42.71 -3.83
N GLU A 804 -4.54 43.95 -3.95
CA GLU A 804 -3.12 44.25 -3.88
C GLU A 804 -2.76 44.38 -2.39
N SER A 805 -2.20 43.32 -1.80
CA SER A 805 -1.61 43.45 -0.47
C SER A 805 -0.50 44.49 -0.59
N GLN A 806 -0.54 45.53 0.25
CA GLN A 806 0.55 46.48 0.32
C GLN A 806 1.83 45.72 0.63
N LEU A 807 2.66 45.57 -0.40
CA LEU A 807 4.02 45.05 -0.33
C LEU A 807 4.78 45.88 0.71
N THR A 808 5.00 45.31 1.89
CA THR A 808 6.16 45.68 2.68
C THR A 808 7.38 45.20 1.90
N LEU A 809 8.16 46.15 1.41
CA LEU A 809 9.38 45.94 0.64
C LEU A 809 10.34 45.01 1.40
N ASN A 810 10.53 43.79 0.90
CA ASN A 810 11.84 43.14 0.84
C ASN A 810 11.88 42.22 -0.39
N LYS A 811 12.75 42.57 -1.34
CA LYS A 811 12.96 41.88 -2.62
C LYS A 811 13.65 40.53 -2.39
N GLN A 812 13.18 39.48 -3.07
CA GLN A 812 13.88 38.79 -4.17
C GLN A 812 13.12 37.50 -4.53
N HIS A 813 12.27 37.57 -5.58
CA HIS A 813 11.96 36.53 -6.58
C HIS A 813 10.73 37.00 -7.38
N PRO A 814 10.86 37.37 -8.66
CA PRO A 814 9.73 37.67 -9.51
C PRO A 814 9.29 36.37 -10.18
N ASP A 815 8.19 35.78 -9.73
CA ASP A 815 7.28 34.94 -10.53
C ASP A 815 6.27 34.26 -9.59
N SER A 816 5.11 34.91 -9.39
CA SER A 816 3.82 34.34 -8.99
C SER A 816 2.89 35.47 -8.52
N ILE A 817 2.29 36.20 -9.45
CA ILE A 817 1.18 37.12 -9.11
C ILE A 817 -0.06 36.26 -8.85
N ASN A 818 -0.16 35.69 -7.65
CA ASN A 818 -1.43 35.17 -7.13
C ASN A 818 -2.34 36.37 -6.84
N SER A 819 -3.03 36.85 -7.89
CA SER A 819 -4.04 37.89 -7.78
C SER A 819 -5.20 37.32 -6.96
N GLN A 820 -5.23 37.59 -5.64
CA GLN A 820 -6.37 37.22 -4.82
C GLN A 820 -7.54 38.14 -5.18
N PHE A 821 -8.59 37.58 -5.75
CA PHE A 821 -9.79 38.35 -6.10
C PHE A 821 -10.70 38.47 -4.88
N ILE A 822 -11.22 39.67 -4.63
CA ILE A 822 -12.22 39.93 -3.59
C ILE A 822 -13.51 40.41 -4.24
N LEU A 823 -14.63 39.78 -3.89
CA LEU A 823 -15.95 40.16 -4.32
C LEU A 823 -16.53 41.23 -3.39
N LYS A 824 -16.57 42.48 -3.84
CA LYS A 824 -17.11 43.65 -3.12
C LYS A 824 -18.59 43.87 -3.42
N PRO A 825 -19.37 44.46 -2.51
CA PRO A 825 -20.75 44.84 -2.80
C PRO A 825 -20.82 45.89 -3.92
N VAL A 826 -21.78 45.73 -4.85
CA VAL A 826 -22.00 46.71 -5.93
C VAL A 826 -22.60 47.98 -5.32
N SER A 827 -21.83 49.07 -5.32
CA SER A 827 -22.34 50.41 -4.98
C SER A 827 -23.28 50.88 -6.08
N THR A 828 -24.58 50.98 -5.79
CA THR A 828 -25.61 51.53 -6.68
C THR A 828 -25.54 53.06 -6.77
N GLU A 829 -24.37 53.62 -7.03
CA GLU A 829 -24.16 55.04 -7.31
C GLU A 829 -23.15 55.15 -8.46
N GLY A 830 -23.64 55.17 -9.71
CA GLY A 830 -22.76 55.58 -10.82
C GLY A 830 -23.02 55.08 -12.25
N THR A 831 -23.90 54.11 -12.50
CA THR A 831 -24.11 53.62 -13.89
C THR A 831 -25.60 53.45 -14.21
N ALA A 832 -26.29 54.58 -14.30
CA ALA A 832 -27.61 54.68 -14.90
C ALA A 832 -27.59 55.69 -16.07
N THR A 833 -26.75 55.45 -17.08
CA THR A 833 -26.93 56.03 -18.41
C THR A 833 -26.48 55.01 -19.45
N HIS A 834 -27.35 54.76 -20.43
CA HIS A 834 -27.23 53.77 -21.51
C HIS A 834 -27.62 52.32 -21.19
N LEU A 835 -28.92 52.07 -21.09
CA LEU A 835 -29.64 51.07 -21.90
C LEU A 835 -31.15 51.33 -21.75
N GLY A 836 -31.85 51.31 -22.88
CA GLY A 836 -33.21 51.82 -23.03
C GLY A 836 -34.22 51.19 -22.09
N SER A 837 -35.21 52.00 -21.72
CA SER A 837 -36.38 51.64 -20.95
C SER A 837 -37.23 50.59 -21.67
N GLU A 838 -37.04 49.32 -21.33
CA GLU A 838 -38.12 48.34 -21.38
C GLU A 838 -38.64 48.16 -19.95
N LYS A 839 -39.93 48.43 -19.75
CA LYS A 839 -40.65 48.05 -18.54
C LYS A 839 -40.39 46.55 -18.30
N PRO A 840 -40.04 46.10 -17.08
CA PRO A 840 -39.93 44.68 -16.83
C PRO A 840 -41.32 44.07 -16.98
N GLY A 841 -41.55 43.39 -18.11
CA GLY A 841 -42.65 42.44 -18.22
C GLY A 841 -42.52 41.43 -17.08
N PHE A 842 -43.65 40.90 -16.63
CA PHE A 842 -43.77 39.83 -15.63
C PHE A 842 -42.89 38.61 -16.01
N GLY A 843 -41.60 38.68 -15.70
CA GLY A 843 -40.65 37.57 -15.79
C GLY A 843 -40.70 36.80 -14.48
N SER A 844 -41.02 35.52 -14.55
CA SER A 844 -41.10 34.60 -13.42
C SER A 844 -39.77 34.58 -12.64
N SER A 845 -39.79 35.04 -11.39
CA SER A 845 -38.72 34.76 -10.42
C SER A 845 -38.47 33.26 -10.38
N LEU A 846 -37.20 32.83 -10.46
CA LEU A 846 -36.86 31.41 -10.48
C LEU A 846 -37.12 30.83 -9.09
N ALA A 847 -38.10 29.95 -8.95
CA ALA A 847 -38.40 29.27 -7.69
C ALA A 847 -37.47 28.06 -7.53
N ILE A 848 -36.69 28.02 -6.45
CA ILE A 848 -35.78 26.94 -6.08
C ILE A 848 -36.33 26.28 -4.81
N GLY A 849 -36.49 24.95 -4.83
CA GLY A 849 -36.94 24.17 -3.67
C GLY A 849 -37.78 22.95 -4.08
N ASN A 850 -37.65 21.84 -3.34
CA ASN A 850 -38.46 20.64 -3.56
C ASN A 850 -39.50 20.53 -2.44
N VAL A 851 -40.76 20.83 -2.76
CA VAL A 851 -41.86 20.79 -1.80
C VAL A 851 -42.31 19.35 -1.61
N ARG A 852 -42.16 18.82 -0.40
CA ARG A 852 -42.64 17.49 -0.01
C ARG A 852 -44.11 17.56 0.40
N LEU A 853 -44.98 16.82 -0.29
CA LEU A 853 -46.42 16.79 -0.01
C LEU A 853 -46.79 16.46 1.45
N PRO A 854 -46.08 15.57 2.18
CA PRO A 854 -46.34 15.34 3.61
C PRO A 854 -46.06 16.56 4.50
N GLU A 855 -45.03 17.34 4.15
CA GLU A 855 -44.66 18.56 4.88
C GLU A 855 -45.65 19.69 4.57
N LEU A 856 -46.06 19.80 3.31
CA LEU A 856 -47.14 20.69 2.89
C LEU A 856 -48.46 20.37 3.62
N LYS A 857 -48.82 19.09 3.76
CA LYS A 857 -50.00 18.65 4.54
C LYS A 857 -49.92 19.14 5.99
N LYS A 858 -48.77 18.98 6.64
CA LYS A 858 -48.57 19.43 8.03
C LYS A 858 -48.72 20.95 8.17
N ASN A 859 -48.17 21.72 7.23
CA ASN A 859 -48.28 23.18 7.22
C ASN A 859 -49.71 23.66 6.94
N LEU A 860 -50.45 22.97 6.07
CA LEU A 860 -51.86 23.27 5.80
C LEU A 860 -52.77 22.93 6.98
N MET A 861 -52.53 21.81 7.67
CA MET A 861 -53.23 21.45 8.92
C MET A 861 -52.96 22.44 10.05
N ALA A 862 -51.73 22.98 10.15
CA ALA A 862 -51.39 24.02 11.13
C ALA A 862 -52.12 25.35 10.89
N LEU A 863 -52.64 25.58 9.67
CA LEU A 863 -53.44 26.74 9.29
C LEU A 863 -54.96 26.46 9.36
N ASN A 864 -55.38 25.40 10.08
CA ASN A 864 -56.77 24.94 10.22
C ASN A 864 -57.45 24.58 8.88
N MET A 865 -56.72 23.97 7.94
CA MET A 865 -57.28 23.41 6.71
C MET A 865 -57.23 21.87 6.73
N ASP A 866 -58.32 21.22 6.31
CA ASP A 866 -58.43 19.77 6.25
C ASP A 866 -57.72 19.26 4.99
N ALA A 867 -56.55 18.64 5.18
CA ALA A 867 -55.70 18.16 4.08
C ALA A 867 -55.56 16.63 4.12
N GLU A 868 -56.12 15.92 3.15
CA GLU A 868 -56.13 14.46 3.07
C GLU A 868 -55.46 13.92 1.79
N PHE A 869 -54.81 12.77 1.89
CA PHE A 869 -54.22 12.10 0.73
C PHE A 869 -55.26 11.16 0.11
N LYS A 870 -55.58 11.34 -1.19
CA LYS A 870 -56.54 10.49 -1.92
C LYS A 870 -55.88 9.57 -2.97
N GLY A 871 -54.77 8.92 -2.60
CA GLY A 871 -54.03 8.00 -3.48
C GLY A 871 -53.21 8.69 -4.58
N GLU A 872 -52.25 7.96 -5.19
CA GLU A 872 -51.41 8.41 -6.33
C GLU A 872 -50.65 9.75 -6.14
N GLY A 873 -50.28 10.11 -4.91
CA GLY A 873 -49.52 11.35 -4.66
C GLY A 873 -50.33 12.63 -4.82
N VAL A 874 -51.66 12.56 -4.67
CA VAL A 874 -52.57 13.71 -4.70
C VAL A 874 -52.95 14.13 -3.27
N LEU A 875 -52.70 15.40 -2.92
CA LEU A 875 -53.11 16.01 -1.66
C LEU A 875 -54.36 16.87 -1.91
N VAL A 876 -55.49 16.52 -1.30
CA VAL A 876 -56.74 17.26 -1.41
C VAL A 876 -56.94 18.12 -0.17
N VAL A 877 -57.27 19.39 -0.36
CA VAL A 877 -57.48 20.39 0.70
C VAL A 877 -58.95 20.83 0.69
N ASN A 878 -59.63 20.67 1.83
CA ASN A 878 -61.05 20.98 2.07
C ASN A 878 -62.00 20.41 1.00
N ASP A 879 -61.70 19.24 0.41
CA ASP A 879 -62.42 18.63 -0.72
C ASP A 879 -62.62 19.50 -1.98
N GLU A 880 -62.03 20.70 -2.03
CA GLU A 880 -62.21 21.70 -3.10
C GLU A 880 -60.97 21.87 -3.99
N ILE A 881 -59.76 21.63 -3.46
CA ILE A 881 -58.49 21.85 -4.18
C ILE A 881 -57.63 20.59 -4.12
N ALA A 882 -57.20 20.10 -5.28
CA ALA A 882 -56.27 19.00 -5.41
C ALA A 882 -54.87 19.51 -5.81
N ILE A 883 -53.85 19.09 -5.09
CA ILE A 883 -52.45 19.39 -5.35
C ILE A 883 -51.78 18.09 -5.80
N LYS A 884 -51.21 18.11 -7.01
CA LYS A 884 -50.56 16.95 -7.62
C LYS A 884 -49.12 17.29 -7.96
N LYS A 885 -48.20 16.36 -7.68
CA LYS A 885 -46.83 16.47 -8.15
C LYS A 885 -46.75 15.83 -9.54
N VAL A 886 -46.34 16.59 -10.55
CA VAL A 886 -46.24 16.09 -11.92
C VAL A 886 -44.92 15.36 -12.07
N SER A 887 -44.95 14.03 -12.13
CA SER A 887 -43.82 13.21 -12.52
C SER A 887 -43.87 12.98 -14.03
N MET A 888 -42.96 13.60 -14.79
CA MET A 888 -42.78 13.24 -16.20
C MET A 888 -41.76 12.09 -16.30
N GLY A 889 -42.22 10.93 -16.78
CA GLY A 889 -41.35 9.85 -17.28
C GLY A 889 -41.28 8.61 -16.39
N ALA A 890 -41.41 7.44 -17.00
CA ALA A 890 -41.56 6.15 -16.34
C ALA A 890 -40.25 5.52 -15.81
N TYR A 891 -39.10 6.21 -15.84
CA TYR A 891 -37.85 5.66 -15.29
C TYR A 891 -36.91 6.75 -14.74
N GLN A 892 -36.38 6.47 -13.54
CA GLN A 892 -35.49 7.27 -12.69
C GLN A 892 -36.17 8.34 -11.83
N GLY A 893 -36.02 8.20 -10.51
CA GLY A 893 -36.66 9.02 -9.46
C GLY A 893 -36.13 10.45 -9.33
N GLU A 894 -35.98 11.17 -10.44
CA GLU A 894 -35.85 12.62 -10.43
C GLU A 894 -37.26 13.25 -10.48
N ASP A 895 -37.81 13.53 -9.30
CA ASP A 895 -38.96 14.43 -9.16
C ASP A 895 -38.61 15.79 -9.78
N THR A 896 -39.24 16.15 -10.90
CA THR A 896 -39.09 17.48 -11.54
C THR A 896 -39.48 18.64 -10.61
N GLY A 897 -40.16 18.34 -9.49
CA GLY A 897 -40.51 19.33 -8.47
C GLY A 897 -41.74 20.17 -8.84
N ASP A 898 -42.32 19.96 -10.01
CA ASP A 898 -43.46 20.71 -10.50
C ASP A 898 -44.75 20.29 -9.77
N LEU A 899 -45.43 21.28 -9.19
CA LEU A 899 -46.71 21.13 -8.51
C LEU A 899 -47.83 21.73 -9.36
N VAL A 900 -48.85 20.93 -9.65
CA VAL A 900 -50.10 21.39 -10.27
C VAL A 900 -51.16 21.50 -9.19
N ILE A 901 -51.80 22.68 -9.12
CA ILE A 901 -52.92 22.95 -8.22
C ILE A 901 -54.18 22.98 -9.08
N ASP A 902 -54.99 21.93 -9.00
CA ASP A 902 -56.28 21.77 -9.66
C ASP A 902 -57.41 22.18 -8.70
N GLY A 903 -58.19 23.22 -9.01
CA GLY A 903 -59.32 23.65 -8.19
C GLY A 903 -59.93 24.99 -8.63
N GLN A 904 -61.07 25.37 -8.05
CA GLN A 904 -61.69 26.67 -8.32
C GLN A 904 -60.82 27.82 -7.80
N ILE A 905 -60.68 28.89 -8.60
CA ILE A 905 -59.90 30.07 -8.24
C ILE A 905 -60.68 30.88 -7.19
N GLY A 906 -60.48 30.55 -5.91
CA GLY A 906 -61.10 31.21 -4.76
C GLY A 906 -60.09 31.67 -3.70
N PRO A 907 -60.55 32.21 -2.56
CA PRO A 907 -59.68 32.63 -1.45
C PRO A 907 -58.80 31.48 -0.91
N LEU A 908 -59.34 30.25 -0.95
CA LEU A 908 -58.63 29.04 -0.55
C LEU A 908 -57.44 28.74 -1.47
N TYR A 909 -57.59 28.94 -2.78
CA TYR A 909 -56.52 28.76 -3.78
C TYR A 909 -55.33 29.68 -3.50
N TYR A 910 -55.57 30.95 -3.20
CA TYR A 910 -54.50 31.89 -2.88
C TYR A 910 -53.81 31.60 -1.55
N LYS A 911 -54.53 31.08 -0.55
CA LYS A 911 -53.93 30.64 0.72
C LYS A 911 -53.03 29.42 0.54
N VAL A 912 -53.49 28.41 -0.19
CA VAL A 912 -52.69 27.22 -0.53
C VAL A 912 -51.46 27.60 -1.36
N LYS A 913 -51.63 28.49 -2.35
CA LYS A 913 -50.53 29.03 -3.15
C LYS A 913 -49.50 29.79 -2.32
N ASN A 914 -49.92 30.60 -1.35
CA ASN A 914 -49.00 31.33 -0.47
C ASN A 914 -48.23 30.39 0.46
N CYS A 915 -48.88 29.35 1.00
CA CYS A 915 -48.20 28.31 1.80
C CYS A 915 -47.12 27.58 0.98
N ILE A 916 -47.40 27.26 -0.28
CA ILE A 916 -46.39 26.67 -1.19
C ILE A 916 -45.27 27.67 -1.49
N LYS A 917 -45.58 28.95 -1.68
CA LYS A 917 -44.57 30.00 -1.88
C LYS A 917 -43.64 30.16 -0.68
N GLU A 918 -44.13 30.03 0.55
CA GLU A 918 -43.28 30.10 1.75
C GLU A 918 -42.29 28.93 1.85
N MET A 919 -42.58 27.80 1.19
CA MET A 919 -41.70 26.63 1.14
C MET A 919 -40.66 26.68 0.00
N LEU A 920 -40.73 27.69 -0.87
CA LEU A 920 -39.86 27.88 -2.03
C LEU A 920 -39.02 29.14 -1.86
N ALA A 921 -37.74 29.07 -2.25
CA ALA A 921 -36.90 30.25 -2.38
C ALA A 921 -37.08 30.87 -3.77
N PHE A 922 -37.10 32.20 -3.89
CA PHE A 922 -37.24 32.89 -5.18
C PHE A 922 -35.95 33.65 -5.51
N VAL A 923 -35.41 33.45 -6.72
CA VAL A 923 -34.11 33.98 -7.21
C VAL A 923 -34.26 34.85 -8.45
#